data_AF-A0A812JKD5-F1
#
_entry.id   AF-A0A812JKD5-F1
#
_cell.length_a   1.000
_cell.length_b   1.000
_cell.length_c   1.000
_cell.angle_alpha   90.00
_cell.angle_beta   90.00
_cell.angle_gamma   90.00
#
_symmetry.space_group_name_H-M   'P 1'
#
loop_
_entity.id
_entity.type
_entity.pdbx_description
1 polymer ?
#
loop_
_entity_poly.entity_id
_entity_poly.type
_entity_poly.pdbx_seq_one_letter_code
_entity_poly.pdbx_strand_id
1 'polypeptide(L)'
;MQWFLKTSLMAAATLACLVPYNFHRKKVAVNDAGARKLPRPEWFSALVQNHGLEHLLSQKLQPVPAPTELNERTCIYLVKLVADVEYKGPLTPWDRECRFLWEYFGYPADAFTLKVSRCFKFTAPVKLGFAKQRFAGLVQVANVPSQDIERTGAQCISGNAQQILQGAELQRALGISAEQWAAFVAKPVSFGVPHVIAKLIGRAAWSKLLVLASWSTRRLFAVNLLCENLQFPSQVWLRQLRLQNKLGTSAPPPDLKFGPEHAQQLAFKIRRAAPLLVNAFEGEEELVLETFEWEQLVSRLDSFCRATGSSHRKVAELPDGGHMRRGNRFDITTVVGTLAAAMHLRNRHELKDIVKQIMATVFEEFDFDDSVWEKIPSASTLSRSQLLVDAAHCCFMRQRFREQTFRMYLLADSSPQAGQDYLLSTALMIACNDLEKCVAASSYMRSSWQELVEAYKRDDHETFADIVLLRNQHGMTLASCINVHRFLPMALGSGASGLEHKTTALARAIFAETQSVSDLQSVLSQVVSMTSDMGTEMFIADMAGFTLREILPTWAVDADLELDVDAGGAEQLQADVEGFFLPRGVAVPGLNHIIDNMRLGTQNATMVLLKCQRQKKIQRSELRGKTVRTAMRARDAAQHGSELEEDVLAVLAASSRELGLDGNGDGRKFLPCPLAGLRAVELASGAMEEHLLHLFNLSKETLLAELAPMPEDETVSLLQEFERGKSHMVATFTNKLQHWNMLPWKLAALADSDEAKARQTASNLVRSFDESEQREELHHRLTWFWMKTSPRVREQLDAFVSGRPLASLPELHRAVRELSFIPIAGASNGLRNQFCKYVSLE
;
A
#
# COMPACT_ATOMS: atom_id res chain seq x y z
N MET A 1 -8.71 -46.33 7.02
CA MET A 1 -9.54 -47.25 7.84
C MET A 1 -8.74 -47.95 8.97
N GLN A 2 -7.62 -47.38 9.43
CA GLN A 2 -6.84 -47.84 10.60
C GLN A 2 -6.74 -46.76 11.72
N TRP A 3 -7.60 -45.73 11.66
CA TRP A 3 -7.64 -44.63 12.63
C TRP A 3 -8.96 -44.56 13.42
N PHE A 4 -9.82 -45.58 13.26
CA PHE A 4 -11.21 -45.53 13.73
C PHE A 4 -11.59 -46.55 14.81
N LEU A 5 -10.66 -47.32 15.39
CA LEU A 5 -10.96 -48.20 16.53
C LEU A 5 -9.81 -48.26 17.53
N LYS A 6 -10.15 -48.01 18.82
CA LYS A 6 -9.34 -48.02 20.07
C LYS A 6 -8.58 -46.72 20.30
N THR A 7 -8.99 -45.82 21.20
CA THR A 7 -9.46 -46.07 22.58
C THR A 7 -10.48 -45.02 23.01
N SER A 8 -11.44 -45.46 23.82
CA SER A 8 -12.09 -44.66 24.87
C SER A 8 -11.00 -44.15 25.82
N LEU A 9 -10.21 -43.19 25.36
CA LEU A 9 -9.31 -42.42 26.18
C LEU A 9 -10.21 -41.59 27.07
N MET A 10 -10.36 -42.00 28.33
CA MET A 10 -10.68 -41.05 29.39
C MET A 10 -9.82 -39.82 29.12
N ALA A 11 -10.46 -38.70 28.74
CA ALA A 11 -9.77 -37.50 28.30
C ALA A 11 -8.64 -37.25 29.29
N ALA A 12 -7.41 -37.47 28.83
CA ALA A 12 -6.29 -37.57 29.72
C ALA A 12 -6.19 -36.22 30.42
N ALA A 13 -6.16 -36.24 31.75
CA ALA A 13 -6.35 -35.06 32.57
C ALA A 13 -5.18 -34.89 33.51
N THR A 14 -4.78 -33.64 33.75
CA THR A 14 -3.68 -33.29 34.64
C THR A 14 -4.15 -32.30 35.69
N LEU A 15 -3.61 -32.43 36.91
CA LEU A 15 -3.80 -31.46 37.96
C LEU A 15 -2.81 -30.31 37.85
N ALA A 16 -3.27 -29.11 38.18
CA ALA A 16 -2.37 -27.98 38.34
C ALA A 16 -2.84 -26.96 39.36
N CYS A 17 -1.88 -26.29 39.99
CA CYS A 17 -2.07 -25.14 40.84
C CYS A 17 -2.11 -23.85 40.00
N LEU A 18 -3.07 -22.97 40.25
CA LEU A 18 -3.08 -21.64 39.64
C LEU A 18 -2.39 -20.62 40.56
N VAL A 19 -1.31 -20.04 40.04
CA VAL A 19 -0.51 -19.02 40.72
C VAL A 19 -0.83 -17.67 40.07
N PRO A 20 -1.65 -16.82 40.72
CA PRO A 20 -1.99 -15.54 40.15
C PRO A 20 -0.77 -14.63 40.09
N TYR A 21 -0.59 -13.91 38.96
CA TYR A 21 0.43 -12.89 38.82
C TYR A 21 -0.15 -11.55 38.34
N ASN A 22 0.60 -10.48 38.61
CA ASN A 22 0.22 -9.13 38.19
C ASN A 22 0.49 -8.95 36.69
N PHE A 23 -0.55 -8.63 35.93
CA PHE A 23 -0.46 -8.47 34.46
C PHE A 23 0.46 -7.32 34.03
N HIS A 24 0.82 -6.39 34.92
CA HIS A 24 1.87 -5.40 34.72
C HIS A 24 3.24 -5.97 35.04
N ARG A 25 3.89 -6.61 34.07
CA ARG A 25 5.29 -7.02 34.25
C ARG A 25 6.24 -5.93 33.77
N LYS A 26 6.86 -5.26 34.74
CA LYS A 26 7.97 -4.31 34.57
C LYS A 26 9.20 -5.08 34.04
N LYS A 27 9.58 -4.87 32.78
CA LYS A 27 10.97 -4.95 32.32
C LYS A 27 11.42 -3.50 32.10
N VAL A 28 12.27 -3.02 33.00
CA VAL A 28 13.15 -1.85 32.80
C VAL A 28 14.55 -2.48 32.81
N ALA A 29 15.48 -2.33 31.86
CA ALA A 29 15.64 -1.56 30.61
C ALA A 29 16.32 -2.51 29.56
N VAL A 30 16.69 -2.19 28.32
CA VAL A 30 16.98 -0.94 27.58
C VAL A 30 16.40 -1.12 26.17
N ASN A 31 15.56 -0.18 25.72
CA ASN A 31 14.85 -0.13 24.43
C ASN A 31 13.50 -0.86 24.36
N ASP A 32 12.52 -0.27 25.07
CA ASP A 32 11.06 -0.32 24.87
C ASP A 32 10.40 -1.60 24.34
N ALA A 33 10.08 -2.51 25.26
CA ALA A 33 8.92 -3.38 25.13
C ALA A 33 7.86 -2.97 26.16
N GLY A 34 6.87 -2.22 25.71
CA GLY A 34 5.77 -1.70 26.53
C GLY A 34 5.11 -2.77 27.40
N ALA A 35 4.71 -2.39 28.61
CA ALA A 35 3.95 -3.26 29.50
C ALA A 35 2.68 -3.76 28.78
N ARG A 36 2.61 -5.06 28.48
CA ARG A 36 1.42 -5.67 27.87
C ARG A 36 0.24 -5.56 28.84
N LYS A 37 -0.67 -4.64 28.57
CA LYS A 37 -1.97 -4.55 29.26
C LYS A 37 -2.84 -5.70 28.76
N LEU A 38 -3.69 -6.23 29.64
CA LEU A 38 -4.75 -7.13 29.18
C LEU A 38 -5.65 -6.38 28.19
N PRO A 39 -6.05 -7.00 27.07
CA PRO A 39 -7.12 -6.48 26.23
C PRO A 39 -8.36 -6.18 27.09
N ARG A 40 -9.17 -5.20 26.69
CA ARG A 40 -10.40 -4.82 27.40
C ARG A 40 -11.60 -4.78 26.45
N PRO A 41 -11.89 -5.86 25.71
CA PRO A 41 -13.12 -5.91 24.95
C PRO A 41 -14.33 -5.81 25.90
N GLU A 42 -15.43 -5.24 25.42
CA GLU A 42 -16.61 -4.95 26.24
C GLU A 42 -17.14 -6.19 26.98
N TRP A 43 -17.18 -7.34 26.30
CA TRP A 43 -17.63 -8.60 26.91
C TRP A 43 -16.76 -9.03 28.09
N PHE A 44 -15.45 -8.80 28.04
CA PHE A 44 -14.54 -9.16 29.12
C PHE A 44 -14.71 -8.19 30.29
N SER A 45 -14.83 -6.89 29.99
CA SER A 45 -15.11 -5.87 31.00
C SER A 45 -16.44 -6.13 31.71
N ALA A 46 -17.49 -6.44 30.95
CA ALA A 46 -18.81 -6.81 31.48
C ALA A 46 -18.75 -8.11 32.29
N LEU A 47 -18.04 -9.14 31.82
CA LEU A 47 -17.83 -10.39 32.57
C LEU A 47 -17.15 -10.12 33.91
N VAL A 48 -16.08 -9.31 33.92
CA VAL A 48 -15.36 -8.93 35.13
C VAL A 48 -16.27 -8.15 36.09
N GLN A 49 -17.05 -7.19 35.57
CA GLN A 49 -17.98 -6.39 36.37
C GLN A 49 -19.13 -7.23 36.96
N ASN A 50 -19.72 -8.12 36.17
CA ASN A 50 -20.81 -9.00 36.59
C ASN A 50 -20.39 -9.94 37.74
N HIS A 51 -19.09 -10.19 37.90
CA HIS A 51 -18.54 -10.98 38.99
C HIS A 51 -17.89 -10.14 40.11
N GLY A 52 -18.07 -8.81 40.10
CA GLY A 52 -17.58 -7.88 41.13
C GLY A 52 -16.05 -7.76 41.15
N LEU A 53 -15.41 -7.92 40.00
CA LEU A 53 -13.95 -7.96 39.85
C LEU A 53 -13.39 -6.70 39.19
N GLU A 54 -14.18 -5.65 38.93
CA GLU A 54 -13.71 -4.46 38.20
C GLU A 54 -12.53 -3.75 38.89
N HIS A 55 -12.46 -3.82 40.22
CA HIS A 55 -11.35 -3.29 41.01
C HIS A 55 -9.98 -3.88 40.61
N LEU A 56 -9.96 -5.10 40.05
CA LEU A 56 -8.73 -5.75 39.57
C LEU A 56 -8.25 -5.20 38.22
N LEU A 57 -9.09 -4.49 37.47
CA LEU A 57 -8.72 -3.83 36.22
C LEU A 57 -8.14 -2.42 36.47
N SER A 58 -8.52 -1.77 37.57
CA SER A 58 -8.14 -0.39 37.90
C SER A 58 -6.96 -0.28 38.87
N GLN A 59 -6.68 -1.31 39.68
CA GLN A 59 -5.59 -1.26 40.65
C GLN A 59 -4.21 -1.11 39.96
N LYS A 60 -3.63 0.09 40.07
CA LYS A 60 -2.17 0.26 40.11
C LYS A 60 -1.68 -0.43 41.38
N LEU A 61 -1.38 -1.72 41.30
CA LEU A 61 -0.94 -2.48 42.47
C LEU A 61 0.31 -1.84 43.06
N GLN A 62 0.27 -1.58 44.36
CA GLN A 62 1.44 -1.14 45.10
C GLN A 62 2.56 -2.17 44.93
N PRO A 63 3.83 -1.72 44.77
CA PRO A 63 4.95 -2.63 44.61
C PRO A 63 4.97 -3.60 45.80
N VAL A 64 4.87 -4.89 45.49
CA VAL A 64 5.00 -5.95 46.52
C VAL A 64 6.37 -5.77 47.18
N PRO A 65 6.47 -5.81 48.53
CA PRO A 65 7.74 -5.68 49.24
C PRO A 65 8.78 -6.67 48.71
N ALA A 66 10.06 -6.30 48.85
CA ALA A 66 11.20 -6.98 48.26
C ALA A 66 11.13 -8.52 48.46
N PRO A 67 11.51 -9.31 47.42
CA PRO A 67 11.37 -10.76 47.46
C PRO A 67 12.14 -11.35 48.66
N THR A 68 11.46 -12.14 49.48
CA THR A 68 12.07 -13.01 50.49
C THR A 68 13.02 -14.02 49.82
N GLU A 69 14.06 -14.46 50.54
CA GLU A 69 15.11 -15.37 50.01
C GLU A 69 14.56 -16.67 49.39
N LEU A 70 13.40 -17.11 49.86
CA LEU A 70 12.55 -18.11 49.23
C LEU A 70 11.50 -17.36 48.41
N ASN A 71 11.55 -17.46 47.08
CA ASN A 71 10.50 -16.94 46.20
C ASN A 71 9.23 -17.76 46.41
N GLU A 72 8.51 -17.56 47.52
CA GLU A 72 7.23 -18.20 47.79
C GLU A 72 6.12 -17.42 47.06
N ARG A 73 5.18 -18.14 46.42
CA ARG A 73 3.91 -17.57 45.95
C ARG A 73 2.75 -18.35 46.51
N THR A 74 1.67 -17.62 46.69
CA THR A 74 0.42 -18.16 47.20
C THR A 74 -0.42 -18.71 46.05
N CYS A 75 -0.72 -20.01 46.11
CA CYS A 75 -1.71 -20.68 45.28
C CYS A 75 -3.06 -20.67 45.99
N ILE A 76 -4.12 -20.33 45.25
CA ILE A 76 -5.48 -20.25 45.78
C ILE A 76 -6.38 -21.33 45.17
N TYR A 77 -6.05 -21.79 43.95
CA TYR A 77 -6.90 -22.68 43.19
C TYR A 77 -6.15 -23.91 42.70
N LEU A 78 -6.77 -25.08 42.87
CA LEU A 78 -6.39 -26.34 42.26
C LEU A 78 -7.36 -26.63 41.11
N VAL A 79 -6.84 -26.91 39.93
CA VAL A 79 -7.64 -27.18 38.73
C VAL A 79 -7.34 -28.54 38.12
N LYS A 80 -8.37 -29.17 37.57
CA LYS A 80 -8.24 -30.32 36.68
C LYS A 80 -8.31 -29.84 35.24
N LEU A 81 -7.22 -30.04 34.51
CA LEU A 81 -7.06 -29.61 33.12
C LEU A 81 -7.24 -30.80 32.18
N VAL A 82 -7.92 -30.55 31.06
CA VAL A 82 -8.00 -31.47 29.92
C VAL A 82 -7.51 -30.75 28.67
N ALA A 83 -6.98 -31.51 27.72
CA ALA A 83 -6.64 -30.98 26.41
C ALA A 83 -7.89 -30.42 25.72
N ASP A 84 -7.70 -29.35 24.93
CA ASP A 84 -8.79 -28.67 24.25
C ASP A 84 -8.48 -28.46 22.76
N VAL A 85 -7.99 -27.28 22.36
CA VAL A 85 -7.72 -26.94 20.95
C VAL A 85 -6.23 -26.75 20.72
N GLU A 86 -5.70 -27.43 19.71
CA GLU A 86 -4.34 -27.27 19.21
C GLU A 86 -4.30 -26.20 18.11
N TYR A 87 -3.25 -25.38 18.08
CA TYR A 87 -3.04 -24.43 16.99
C TYR A 87 -2.70 -25.15 15.68
N LYS A 88 -3.48 -24.84 14.63
CA LYS A 88 -3.31 -25.35 13.26
C LYS A 88 -3.13 -24.23 12.23
N GLY A 89 -2.81 -23.01 12.67
CA GLY A 89 -2.67 -21.83 11.81
C GLY A 89 -3.59 -20.67 12.21
N PRO A 90 -3.52 -19.53 11.49
CA PRO A 90 -4.25 -18.29 11.83
C PRO A 90 -5.77 -18.47 11.93
N LEU A 91 -6.32 -19.49 11.28
CA LEU A 91 -7.75 -19.83 11.29
C LEU A 91 -8.13 -20.88 12.34
N THR A 92 -7.26 -21.15 13.32
CA THR A 92 -7.61 -22.05 14.44
C THR A 92 -8.87 -21.50 15.12
N PRO A 93 -9.91 -22.33 15.32
CA PRO A 93 -11.21 -21.87 15.81
C PRO A 93 -11.16 -21.57 17.31
N TRP A 94 -10.50 -20.47 17.68
CA TRP A 94 -10.43 -19.99 19.04
C TRP A 94 -11.77 -19.44 19.49
N ASP A 95 -12.25 -19.91 20.64
CA ASP A 95 -13.34 -19.26 21.35
C ASP A 95 -12.92 -17.90 21.93
N ARG A 96 -13.87 -17.18 22.53
CA ARG A 96 -13.65 -15.82 23.03
C ARG A 96 -12.56 -15.77 24.11
N GLU A 97 -12.51 -16.76 25.01
CA GLU A 97 -11.51 -16.84 26.08
C GLU A 97 -10.12 -17.12 25.53
N CYS A 98 -10.02 -18.05 24.58
CA CYS A 98 -8.75 -18.40 23.93
C CYS A 98 -8.21 -17.25 23.09
N ARG A 99 -9.09 -16.57 22.33
CA ARG A 99 -8.72 -15.42 21.49
C ARG A 99 -8.23 -14.24 22.34
N PHE A 100 -8.88 -13.98 23.47
CA PHE A 100 -8.43 -12.96 24.41
C PHE A 100 -7.00 -13.21 24.91
N LEU A 101 -6.70 -14.44 25.31
CA LEU A 101 -5.36 -14.82 25.75
C LEU A 101 -4.35 -14.78 24.60
N TRP A 102 -4.75 -15.21 23.41
CA TRP A 102 -3.94 -15.15 22.20
C TRP A 102 -3.51 -13.71 21.86
N GLU A 103 -4.44 -12.76 21.90
CA GLU A 103 -4.17 -11.32 21.74
C GLU A 103 -3.26 -10.78 22.83
N TYR A 104 -3.52 -11.14 24.09
CA TYR A 104 -2.67 -10.75 25.22
C TYR A 104 -1.21 -11.23 25.06
N PHE A 105 -1.01 -12.42 24.51
CA PHE A 105 0.30 -12.96 24.21
C PHE A 105 0.90 -12.47 22.87
N GLY A 106 0.17 -11.64 22.12
CA GLY A 106 0.66 -11.02 20.89
C GLY A 106 0.70 -11.99 19.71
N TYR A 107 -0.37 -12.75 19.51
CA TYR A 107 -0.55 -13.68 18.41
C TYR A 107 0.54 -14.77 18.29
N PRO A 108 0.74 -15.57 19.34
CA PRO A 108 1.84 -16.53 19.40
C PRO A 108 1.62 -17.72 18.47
N ALA A 109 2.42 -17.87 17.42
CA ALA A 109 2.29 -18.95 16.41
C ALA A 109 2.47 -20.39 16.94
N ASP A 110 2.68 -20.60 18.24
CA ASP A 110 3.04 -21.87 18.86
C ASP A 110 2.17 -22.22 20.09
N ALA A 111 0.91 -21.80 20.15
CA ALA A 111 0.07 -22.04 21.34
C ALA A 111 -0.90 -23.22 21.23
N PHE A 112 -1.39 -23.68 22.38
CA PHE A 112 -2.51 -24.63 22.49
C PHE A 112 -3.33 -24.31 23.74
N THR A 113 -4.57 -24.81 23.81
CA THR A 113 -5.49 -24.49 24.91
C THR A 113 -5.73 -25.68 25.82
N LEU A 114 -5.97 -25.37 27.10
CA LEU A 114 -6.36 -26.30 28.14
C LEU A 114 -7.72 -25.90 28.68
N LYS A 115 -8.64 -26.85 28.81
CA LYS A 115 -9.95 -26.62 29.44
C LYS A 115 -9.89 -27.01 30.91
N VAL A 116 -10.30 -26.09 31.78
CA VAL A 116 -10.53 -26.30 33.21
C VAL A 116 -11.84 -27.08 33.36
N SER A 117 -11.71 -28.37 33.63
CA SER A 117 -12.86 -29.27 33.81
C SER A 117 -13.43 -29.21 35.23
N ARG A 118 -12.58 -28.97 36.24
CA ARG A 118 -12.97 -28.77 37.64
C ARG A 118 -12.02 -27.74 38.27
N CYS A 119 -12.55 -26.93 39.18
CA CYS A 119 -11.78 -25.98 39.98
C CYS A 119 -12.15 -26.10 41.45
N PHE A 120 -11.13 -26.14 42.29
CA PHE A 120 -11.24 -26.20 43.74
C PHE A 120 -10.51 -25.00 44.33
N LYS A 121 -11.14 -24.32 45.28
CA LYS A 121 -10.53 -23.24 46.03
C LYS A 121 -10.03 -23.79 47.36
N PHE A 122 -8.75 -23.60 47.68
CA PHE A 122 -8.23 -23.98 48.99
C PHE A 122 -8.87 -23.11 50.09
N THR A 123 -9.16 -23.72 51.25
CA THR A 123 -9.71 -23.03 52.43
C THR A 123 -8.69 -22.10 53.06
N ALA A 124 -7.41 -22.47 52.99
CA ALA A 124 -6.27 -21.63 53.29
C ALA A 124 -5.38 -21.48 52.06
N PRO A 125 -4.76 -20.32 51.81
CA PRO A 125 -3.87 -20.19 50.67
C PRO A 125 -2.62 -21.08 50.83
N VAL A 126 -2.31 -21.89 49.81
CA VAL A 126 -1.16 -22.82 49.85
C VAL A 126 0.09 -22.10 49.36
N LYS A 127 1.18 -22.16 50.12
CA LYS A 127 2.46 -21.57 49.72
C LYS A 127 3.24 -22.54 48.84
N LEU A 128 3.66 -22.06 47.69
CA LEU A 128 4.48 -22.79 46.73
C LEU A 128 5.82 -22.07 46.59
N GLY A 129 6.93 -22.77 46.79
CA GLY A 129 8.27 -22.19 46.62
C GLY A 129 8.81 -22.39 45.21
N PHE A 130 9.50 -21.39 44.69
CA PHE A 130 10.04 -21.42 43.34
C PHE A 130 11.57 -21.30 43.35
N ALA A 131 12.25 -22.13 42.55
CA ALA A 131 13.66 -21.91 42.24
C ALA A 131 13.82 -20.52 41.57
N LYS A 132 14.96 -19.84 41.75
CA LYS A 132 15.30 -18.45 41.31
C LYS A 132 15.18 -18.15 39.78
N GLN A 133 14.36 -18.86 39.02
CA GLN A 133 14.15 -18.65 37.59
C GLN A 133 13.11 -17.55 37.28
N ARG A 134 13.42 -16.76 36.23
CA ARG A 134 12.58 -15.64 35.76
C ARG A 134 11.23 -16.15 35.20
N PHE A 135 10.16 -15.81 35.91
CA PHE A 135 8.76 -16.25 35.71
C PHE A 135 8.08 -15.83 34.39
N ALA A 136 8.37 -16.45 33.25
CA ALA A 136 7.54 -16.26 32.05
C ALA A 136 6.99 -17.64 31.64
N GLY A 137 5.93 -18.09 32.30
CA GLY A 137 5.24 -19.34 31.99
C GLY A 137 5.06 -20.30 33.16
N LEU A 138 4.75 -21.56 32.81
CA LEU A 138 4.59 -22.73 33.68
C LEU A 138 5.80 -22.93 34.61
N VAL A 139 5.59 -23.27 35.88
CA VAL A 139 6.72 -23.44 36.82
C VAL A 139 6.55 -24.70 37.67
N GLN A 140 7.66 -25.40 37.88
CA GLN A 140 7.79 -26.49 38.84
C GLN A 140 8.29 -25.96 40.18
N VAL A 141 7.66 -26.40 41.26
CA VAL A 141 8.09 -26.12 42.64
C VAL A 141 9.07 -27.20 43.05
N ALA A 142 10.28 -26.82 43.46
CA ALA A 142 11.27 -27.76 44.00
C ALA A 142 11.31 -27.62 45.54
N ASN A 143 11.17 -28.74 46.25
CA ASN A 143 11.45 -28.90 47.68
C ASN A 143 10.59 -28.06 48.66
N VAL A 144 9.35 -27.72 48.31
CA VAL A 144 8.41 -27.21 49.32
C VAL A 144 7.54 -28.35 49.83
N PRO A 145 7.44 -28.56 51.15
CA PRO A 145 6.71 -29.67 51.72
C PRO A 145 5.26 -29.67 51.24
N SER A 146 4.95 -30.70 50.45
CA SER A 146 3.65 -30.95 49.82
C SER A 146 2.53 -31.27 50.82
N GLN A 147 2.87 -31.38 52.11
CA GLN A 147 1.94 -31.64 53.21
C GLN A 147 0.87 -30.54 53.30
N ASP A 148 1.15 -29.32 52.86
CA ASP A 148 0.16 -28.23 52.87
C ASP A 148 -0.97 -28.47 51.87
N ILE A 149 -0.73 -29.12 50.71
CA ILE A 149 -1.81 -29.43 49.75
C ILE A 149 -2.74 -30.52 50.32
N GLU A 150 -2.20 -31.48 51.06
CA GLU A 150 -2.98 -32.59 51.64
C GLU A 150 -3.74 -32.17 52.89
N ARG A 151 -3.15 -31.30 53.72
CA ARG A 151 -3.75 -30.79 54.96
C ARG A 151 -4.77 -29.67 54.73
N THR A 152 -4.62 -28.93 53.63
CA THR A 152 -5.51 -27.82 53.32
C THR A 152 -6.78 -28.33 52.65
N GLY A 153 -7.93 -28.13 53.30
CA GLY A 153 -9.21 -28.42 52.66
C GLY A 153 -9.42 -27.59 51.39
N ALA A 154 -10.22 -28.12 50.46
CA ALA A 154 -10.59 -27.39 49.26
C ALA A 154 -12.08 -27.53 48.95
N GLN A 155 -12.68 -26.44 48.48
CA GLN A 155 -14.09 -26.36 48.13
C GLN A 155 -14.25 -26.38 46.60
N CYS A 156 -15.12 -27.24 46.09
CA CYS A 156 -15.43 -27.30 44.65
C CYS A 156 -16.21 -26.04 44.23
N ILE A 157 -15.83 -25.43 43.11
CA ILE A 157 -16.43 -24.19 42.61
C ILE A 157 -17.60 -24.49 41.65
N SER A 158 -17.58 -25.64 40.98
CA SER A 158 -18.50 -25.97 39.89
C SER A 158 -19.71 -26.82 40.30
N GLY A 159 -20.19 -26.72 41.55
CA GLY A 159 -21.38 -27.44 42.01
C GLY A 159 -21.96 -26.87 43.30
N ASN A 160 -23.25 -27.12 43.57
CA ASN A 160 -23.97 -26.65 44.76
C ASN A 160 -23.45 -27.22 46.10
N ALA A 161 -22.42 -28.07 46.07
CA ALA A 161 -21.84 -28.69 47.25
C ALA A 161 -20.89 -27.70 47.96
N GLN A 162 -21.32 -27.17 49.11
CA GLN A 162 -20.47 -26.35 49.99
C GLN A 162 -19.49 -27.18 50.84
N GLN A 163 -19.41 -28.49 50.61
CA GLN A 163 -18.56 -29.38 51.40
C GLN A 163 -17.07 -29.07 51.18
N ILE A 164 -16.34 -28.92 52.29
CA ILE A 164 -14.88 -28.84 52.30
C ILE A 164 -14.33 -30.26 52.18
N LEU A 165 -13.50 -30.51 51.17
CA LEU A 165 -12.92 -31.82 50.90
C LEU A 165 -11.45 -31.83 51.27
N GLN A 166 -10.97 -32.91 51.89
CA GLN A 166 -9.57 -33.11 52.25
C GLN A 166 -9.02 -34.45 51.74
N GLY A 167 -7.71 -34.51 51.47
CA GLY A 167 -6.99 -35.74 51.10
C GLY A 167 -7.73 -36.61 50.06
N ALA A 168 -8.12 -37.82 50.49
CA ALA A 168 -8.79 -38.82 49.65
C ALA A 168 -10.17 -38.39 49.12
N GLU A 169 -10.87 -37.46 49.79
CA GLU A 169 -12.14 -36.92 49.31
C GLU A 169 -11.92 -35.96 48.14
N LEU A 170 -10.91 -35.10 48.25
CA LEU A 170 -10.50 -34.18 47.18
C LEU A 170 -10.01 -34.98 45.97
N GLN A 171 -9.23 -36.03 46.19
CA GLN A 171 -8.82 -36.97 45.16
C GLN A 171 -10.02 -37.58 44.42
N ARG A 172 -11.01 -38.11 45.16
CA ARG A 172 -12.24 -38.67 44.57
C ARG A 172 -13.03 -37.61 43.79
N ALA A 173 -13.13 -36.40 44.33
CA ALA A 173 -13.78 -35.27 43.67
C ALA A 173 -12.98 -34.72 42.46
N LEU A 174 -11.70 -35.03 42.33
CA LEU A 174 -10.93 -34.75 41.12
C LEU A 174 -11.03 -35.91 40.10
N GLY A 175 -11.50 -37.09 40.52
CA GLY A 175 -11.60 -38.26 39.65
C GLY A 175 -10.24 -38.65 39.08
N ILE A 176 -9.26 -38.82 39.97
CA ILE A 176 -7.89 -39.25 39.68
C ILE A 176 -7.47 -40.38 40.63
N SER A 177 -6.50 -41.19 40.22
CA SER A 177 -5.99 -42.28 41.06
C SER A 177 -5.17 -41.77 42.24
N ALA A 178 -5.00 -42.61 43.27
CA ALA A 178 -4.17 -42.27 44.43
C ALA A 178 -2.71 -42.06 44.03
N GLU A 179 -2.23 -42.80 43.03
CA GLU A 179 -0.90 -42.67 42.45
C GLU A 179 -0.74 -41.32 41.72
N GLN A 180 -1.73 -40.92 40.91
CA GLN A 180 -1.72 -39.61 40.24
C GLN A 180 -1.74 -38.45 41.24
N TRP A 181 -2.50 -38.60 42.32
CA TRP A 181 -2.53 -37.64 43.42
C TRP A 181 -1.18 -37.56 44.15
N ALA A 182 -0.62 -38.69 44.56
CA ALA A 182 0.69 -38.75 45.21
C ALA A 182 1.80 -38.17 44.33
N ALA A 183 1.78 -38.46 43.03
CA ALA A 183 2.73 -37.91 42.06
C ALA A 183 2.59 -36.38 41.91
N PHE A 184 1.35 -35.87 41.86
CA PHE A 184 1.09 -34.43 41.83
C PHE A 184 1.53 -33.74 43.12
N VAL A 185 1.19 -34.31 44.28
CA VAL A 185 1.58 -33.79 45.61
C VAL A 185 3.11 -33.76 45.71
N ALA A 186 3.81 -34.82 45.30
CA ALA A 186 5.27 -34.85 45.32
C ALA A 186 5.92 -33.81 44.39
N LYS A 187 5.28 -33.49 43.25
CA LYS A 187 5.80 -32.55 42.25
C LYS A 187 4.67 -31.71 41.62
N PRO A 188 4.16 -30.68 42.31
CA PRO A 188 2.98 -29.96 41.86
C PRO A 188 3.29 -29.11 40.62
N VAL A 189 2.49 -29.30 39.57
CA VAL A 189 2.51 -28.46 38.36
C VAL A 189 1.79 -27.15 38.66
N SER A 190 2.40 -26.02 38.33
CA SER A 190 1.80 -24.70 38.57
C SER A 190 1.75 -23.83 37.31
N PHE A 191 0.63 -23.13 37.11
CA PHE A 191 0.43 -22.16 36.03
C PHE A 191 0.43 -20.74 36.57
N GLY A 192 1.32 -19.90 36.03
CA GLY A 192 1.19 -18.46 36.16
C GLY A 192 0.01 -17.97 35.32
N VAL A 193 -0.98 -17.33 35.93
CA VAL A 193 -2.14 -16.76 35.22
C VAL A 193 -2.38 -15.31 35.68
N PRO A 194 -2.78 -14.36 34.80
CA PRO A 194 -3.17 -13.03 35.24
C PRO A 194 -4.21 -13.08 36.37
N HIS A 195 -4.03 -12.26 37.41
CA HIS A 195 -4.83 -12.32 38.63
C HIS A 195 -6.35 -12.28 38.37
N VAL A 196 -6.81 -11.43 37.45
CA VAL A 196 -8.23 -11.34 37.07
C VAL A 196 -8.76 -12.64 36.46
N ILE A 197 -7.98 -13.32 35.62
CA ILE A 197 -8.37 -14.59 34.99
C ILE A 197 -8.42 -15.70 36.04
N ALA A 198 -7.45 -15.76 36.96
CA ALA A 198 -7.48 -16.73 38.05
C ALA A 198 -8.73 -16.56 38.94
N LYS A 199 -9.16 -15.32 39.21
CA LYS A 199 -10.39 -15.03 39.95
C LYS A 199 -11.66 -15.41 39.17
N LEU A 200 -11.70 -15.20 37.86
CA LEU A 200 -12.81 -15.62 37.01
C LEU A 200 -12.94 -17.15 36.95
N ILE A 201 -11.83 -17.89 36.83
CA ILE A 201 -11.83 -19.35 36.95
C ILE A 201 -12.36 -19.76 38.33
N GLY A 202 -11.94 -19.05 39.37
CA GLY A 202 -12.44 -19.20 40.74
C GLY A 202 -13.93 -18.89 40.96
N ARG A 203 -14.61 -18.34 39.95
CA ARG A 203 -16.06 -18.07 39.92
C ARG A 203 -16.78 -18.92 38.89
N ALA A 204 -16.10 -19.89 38.27
CA ALA A 204 -16.58 -20.65 37.11
C ALA A 204 -17.03 -19.76 35.93
N ALA A 205 -16.51 -18.54 35.85
CA ALA A 205 -16.79 -17.55 34.82
C ALA A 205 -15.76 -17.56 33.68
N TRP A 206 -14.80 -18.47 33.76
CA TRP A 206 -13.73 -18.67 32.77
C TRP A 206 -13.26 -20.11 32.84
N SER A 207 -13.03 -20.74 31.70
CA SER A 207 -12.75 -22.18 31.63
C SER A 207 -11.56 -22.56 30.75
N LYS A 208 -10.96 -21.64 30.00
CA LYS A 208 -9.88 -21.94 29.05
C LYS A 208 -8.57 -21.26 29.41
N LEU A 209 -7.48 -21.98 29.33
CA LEU A 209 -6.13 -21.44 29.47
C LEU A 209 -5.40 -21.62 28.15
N LEU A 210 -4.51 -20.68 27.82
CA LEU A 210 -3.64 -20.75 26.65
C LEU A 210 -2.20 -20.98 27.12
N VAL A 211 -1.54 -21.97 26.52
CA VAL A 211 -0.17 -22.37 26.82
C VAL A 211 0.68 -22.18 25.59
N LEU A 212 1.80 -21.47 25.72
CA LEU A 212 2.75 -21.30 24.62
C LEU A 212 3.72 -22.46 24.62
N ALA A 213 3.91 -23.10 23.48
CA ALA A 213 4.87 -24.17 23.36
C ALA A 213 6.29 -23.68 23.66
N SER A 214 6.66 -22.45 23.26
CA SER A 214 7.90 -21.73 23.56
C SER A 214 8.31 -21.79 25.04
N TRP A 215 7.35 -21.92 25.96
CA TRP A 215 7.63 -22.12 27.38
C TRP A 215 8.38 -23.43 27.67
N SER A 216 8.34 -24.42 26.77
CA SER A 216 9.05 -25.70 26.89
C SER A 216 10.57 -25.63 26.66
N THR A 217 11.08 -24.56 26.05
CA THR A 217 12.53 -24.41 25.73
C THR A 217 13.45 -24.41 26.95
N ARG A 218 12.93 -24.07 28.14
CA ARG A 218 13.75 -23.85 29.35
C ARG A 218 13.99 -25.10 30.20
N ARG A 219 13.87 -26.31 29.62
CA ARG A 219 13.98 -27.61 30.31
C ARG A 219 13.00 -27.75 31.51
N LEU A 220 11.77 -27.27 31.34
CA LEU A 220 10.75 -27.36 32.40
C LEU A 220 10.03 -28.71 32.33
N PHE A 221 10.34 -29.61 33.26
CA PHE A 221 9.69 -30.92 33.46
C PHE A 221 8.16 -30.83 33.40
N ALA A 222 7.58 -29.76 33.95
CA ALA A 222 6.14 -29.57 34.00
C ALA A 222 5.47 -29.48 32.61
N VAL A 223 6.15 -28.96 31.57
CA VAL A 223 5.59 -28.96 30.21
C VAL A 223 5.66 -30.35 29.59
N ASN A 224 6.73 -31.11 29.86
CA ASN A 224 6.85 -32.49 29.38
C ASN A 224 5.78 -33.37 30.01
N LEU A 225 5.56 -33.22 31.32
CA LEU A 225 4.51 -33.93 32.04
C LEU A 225 3.12 -33.61 31.48
N LEU A 226 2.86 -32.35 31.10
CA LEU A 226 1.61 -31.97 30.43
C LEU A 226 1.50 -32.58 29.03
N CYS A 227 2.56 -32.54 28.22
CA CYS A 227 2.55 -33.13 26.88
C CYS A 227 2.34 -34.65 26.93
N GLU A 228 3.02 -35.33 27.84
CA GLU A 228 2.91 -36.77 28.08
C GLU A 228 1.51 -37.14 28.59
N ASN A 229 1.01 -36.44 29.61
CA ASN A 229 -0.26 -36.77 30.24
C ASN A 229 -1.49 -36.32 29.46
N LEU A 230 -1.39 -35.30 28.61
CA LEU A 230 -2.53 -34.75 27.85
C LEU A 230 -2.45 -35.10 26.35
N GLN A 231 -1.45 -35.89 25.94
CA GLN A 231 -1.21 -36.31 24.55
C GLN A 231 -1.02 -35.15 23.57
N PHE A 232 -0.46 -34.03 24.02
CA PHE A 232 -0.04 -32.96 23.12
C PHE A 232 1.23 -33.35 22.36
N PRO A 233 1.54 -32.71 21.22
CA PRO A 233 2.67 -33.07 20.39
C PRO A 233 3.98 -33.21 21.19
N SER A 234 4.76 -34.24 20.86
CA SER A 234 5.93 -34.63 21.64
C SER A 234 7.00 -33.53 21.72
N GLN A 235 7.87 -33.59 22.73
CA GLN A 235 9.08 -32.75 22.79
C GLN A 235 9.92 -32.82 21.51
N VAL A 236 9.90 -33.96 20.79
CA VAL A 236 10.56 -34.14 19.50
C VAL A 236 9.88 -33.30 18.42
N TRP A 237 8.54 -33.32 18.37
CA TRP A 237 7.76 -32.48 17.46
C TRP A 237 7.97 -30.99 17.76
N LEU A 238 7.95 -30.58 19.03
CA LEU A 238 8.19 -29.17 19.42
C LEU A 238 9.63 -28.71 19.19
N ARG A 239 10.61 -29.62 19.27
CA ARG A 239 12.00 -29.35 18.87
C ARG A 239 12.14 -29.33 17.36
N GLN A 240 11.45 -30.20 16.64
CA GLN A 240 11.39 -30.20 15.17
C GLN A 240 10.74 -28.92 14.65
N LEU A 241 9.61 -28.48 15.22
CA LEU A 241 8.96 -27.20 14.92
C LEU A 241 9.90 -26.00 15.16
N ARG A 242 10.76 -26.08 16.18
CA ARG A 242 11.78 -25.05 16.45
C ARG A 242 13.03 -25.16 15.60
N LEU A 243 13.44 -26.37 15.22
CA LEU A 243 14.53 -26.59 14.27
C LEU A 243 14.08 -26.13 12.87
N GLN A 244 12.83 -26.38 12.52
CA GLN A 244 12.13 -25.87 11.33
C GLN A 244 11.94 -24.34 11.39
N ASN A 245 11.74 -23.75 12.57
CA ASN A 245 11.65 -22.29 12.73
C ASN A 245 13.01 -21.59 12.97
N LYS A 246 14.11 -22.33 13.17
CA LYS A 246 15.48 -21.78 13.34
C LYS A 246 16.37 -22.00 12.12
N LEU A 247 16.05 -22.97 11.27
CA LEU A 247 16.66 -23.17 9.97
C LEU A 247 15.66 -22.70 8.93
N GLY A 248 15.85 -21.47 8.43
CA GLY A 248 15.14 -20.97 7.27
C GLY A 248 15.54 -21.72 6.00
N THR A 249 15.20 -22.99 5.88
CA THR A 249 15.30 -23.73 4.61
C THR A 249 14.05 -24.57 4.34
N SER A 250 13.47 -24.24 3.19
CA SER A 250 12.48 -24.94 2.37
C SER A 250 12.39 -26.47 2.51
N ALA A 251 11.19 -26.94 2.88
CA ALA A 251 10.49 -28.06 2.23
C ALA A 251 8.97 -27.87 2.46
N PRO A 252 8.12 -28.18 1.47
CA PRO A 252 6.83 -27.51 1.29
C PRO A 252 5.77 -27.99 2.29
N PRO A 253 4.76 -27.15 2.59
CA PRO A 253 3.58 -27.57 3.32
C PRO A 253 2.89 -28.75 2.61
N PRO A 254 2.15 -29.63 3.32
CA PRO A 254 1.24 -30.56 2.67
C PRO A 254 0.36 -29.75 1.72
N ASP A 255 0.10 -30.28 0.53
CA ASP A 255 -0.48 -29.61 -0.64
C ASP A 255 -1.73 -28.78 -0.30
N LEU A 256 -1.52 -27.60 0.28
CA LEU A 256 -2.50 -26.56 0.52
C LEU A 256 -2.59 -25.75 -0.77
N LYS A 257 -2.85 -26.45 -1.87
CA LYS A 257 -3.19 -25.80 -3.12
C LYS A 257 -4.52 -25.12 -2.86
N PHE A 258 -4.47 -23.80 -2.77
CA PHE A 258 -5.66 -22.97 -2.81
C PHE A 258 -6.24 -23.08 -4.23
N GLY A 259 -6.97 -24.15 -4.47
CA GLY A 259 -7.63 -24.43 -5.73
C GLY A 259 -8.94 -23.64 -5.89
N PRO A 260 -9.55 -23.73 -7.08
CA PRO A 260 -10.84 -23.10 -7.36
C PRO A 260 -11.90 -23.52 -6.34
N GLU A 261 -11.89 -24.76 -5.86
CA GLU A 261 -12.81 -25.23 -4.82
C GLU A 261 -12.64 -24.50 -3.47
N HIS A 262 -11.41 -24.12 -3.10
CA HIS A 262 -11.13 -23.40 -1.87
C HIS A 262 -11.52 -21.92 -1.98
N ALA A 263 -11.20 -21.28 -3.11
CA ALA A 263 -11.63 -19.92 -3.40
C ALA A 263 -13.16 -19.81 -3.47
N GLN A 264 -13.82 -20.79 -4.09
CA GLN A 264 -15.27 -20.87 -4.17
C GLN A 264 -15.91 -21.09 -2.79
N GLN A 265 -15.35 -21.98 -1.96
CA GLN A 265 -15.80 -22.18 -0.58
C GLN A 265 -15.60 -20.93 0.29
N LEU A 266 -14.52 -20.18 0.08
CA LEU A 266 -14.24 -18.95 0.82
C LEU A 266 -15.19 -17.82 0.39
N ALA A 267 -15.37 -17.60 -0.91
CA ALA A 267 -16.35 -16.68 -1.47
C ALA A 267 -17.76 -17.01 -0.96
N PHE A 268 -18.14 -18.29 -0.94
CA PHE A 268 -19.41 -18.74 -0.39
C PHE A 268 -19.56 -18.42 1.11
N LYS A 269 -18.53 -18.70 1.93
CA LYS A 269 -18.55 -18.40 3.37
C LYS A 269 -18.64 -16.90 3.63
N ILE A 270 -17.95 -16.07 2.84
CA ILE A 270 -18.02 -14.61 2.91
C ILE A 270 -19.42 -14.12 2.55
N ARG A 271 -19.98 -14.55 1.41
CA ARG A 271 -21.37 -14.22 1.03
C ARG A 271 -22.39 -14.61 2.11
N ARG A 272 -22.18 -15.74 2.78
CA ARG A 272 -23.06 -16.22 3.86
C ARG A 272 -22.93 -15.37 5.13
N ALA A 273 -21.74 -14.87 5.44
CA ALA A 273 -21.47 -14.09 6.66
C ALA A 273 -21.71 -12.58 6.46
N ALA A 274 -21.59 -12.08 5.23
CA ALA A 274 -21.65 -10.66 4.91
C ALA A 274 -22.93 -9.98 5.42
N PRO A 275 -24.16 -10.53 5.24
CA PRO A 275 -25.36 -9.88 5.76
C PRO A 275 -25.37 -9.73 7.28
N LEU A 276 -24.76 -10.65 8.03
CA LEU A 276 -24.70 -10.61 9.48
C LEU A 276 -23.68 -9.59 9.99
N LEU A 277 -22.59 -9.38 9.24
CA LEU A 277 -21.53 -8.43 9.56
C LEU A 277 -21.94 -7.01 9.13
N VAL A 278 -22.51 -6.88 7.93
CA VAL A 278 -23.06 -5.64 7.39
C VAL A 278 -24.15 -5.10 8.33
N ASN A 279 -25.09 -5.94 8.79
CA ASN A 279 -26.12 -5.52 9.75
C ASN A 279 -25.60 -5.16 11.16
N ALA A 280 -24.32 -5.41 11.47
CA ALA A 280 -23.72 -5.04 12.75
C ALA A 280 -23.13 -3.62 12.76
N PHE A 281 -23.02 -2.97 11.60
CA PHE A 281 -22.54 -1.59 11.51
C PHE A 281 -23.71 -0.61 11.69
N GLU A 282 -23.59 0.27 12.67
CA GLU A 282 -24.60 1.30 12.98
C GLU A 282 -24.45 2.55 12.09
N GLY A 283 -23.26 2.74 11.49
CA GLY A 283 -22.94 3.87 10.61
C GLY A 283 -23.18 3.58 9.13
N GLU A 284 -24.00 4.40 8.47
CA GLU A 284 -24.36 4.22 7.05
C GLU A 284 -23.15 4.39 6.09
N GLU A 285 -22.14 5.18 6.45
CA GLU A 285 -20.89 5.30 5.70
C GLU A 285 -19.95 4.10 5.87
N GLU A 286 -19.81 3.62 7.11
CA GLU A 286 -19.02 2.43 7.46
C GLU A 286 -19.64 1.18 6.82
N LEU A 287 -20.98 1.10 6.81
CA LEU A 287 -21.76 0.06 6.16
C LEU A 287 -21.46 -0.03 4.66
N VAL A 288 -21.45 1.12 3.95
CA VAL A 288 -21.22 1.17 2.50
C VAL A 288 -19.77 0.82 2.16
N LEU A 289 -18.81 1.34 2.93
CA LEU A 289 -17.39 1.04 2.75
C LEU A 289 -17.12 -0.45 2.96
N GLU A 290 -17.60 -1.01 4.07
CA GLU A 290 -17.41 -2.42 4.39
C GLU A 290 -18.11 -3.32 3.35
N THR A 291 -19.36 -3.01 2.99
CA THR A 291 -20.09 -3.77 1.95
C THR A 291 -19.30 -3.82 0.65
N PHE A 292 -18.75 -2.68 0.21
CA PHE A 292 -17.93 -2.60 -0.99
C PHE A 292 -16.62 -3.39 -0.88
N GLU A 293 -15.96 -3.39 0.27
CA GLU A 293 -14.77 -4.20 0.50
C GLU A 293 -15.08 -5.71 0.44
N TRP A 294 -16.19 -6.15 1.03
CA TRP A 294 -16.63 -7.55 0.98
C TRP A 294 -17.00 -7.99 -0.44
N GLU A 295 -17.68 -7.14 -1.21
CA GLU A 295 -18.02 -7.39 -2.62
C GLU A 295 -16.77 -7.51 -3.50
N GLN A 296 -15.79 -6.62 -3.32
CA GLN A 296 -14.51 -6.73 -4.02
C GLN A 296 -13.77 -8.01 -3.68
N LEU A 297 -13.76 -8.40 -2.40
CA LEU A 297 -13.09 -9.61 -1.95
C LEU A 297 -13.71 -10.87 -2.59
N VAL A 298 -15.04 -10.94 -2.64
CA VAL A 298 -15.78 -12.02 -3.32
C VAL A 298 -15.51 -12.03 -4.82
N SER A 299 -15.56 -10.87 -5.49
CA SER A 299 -15.32 -10.74 -6.93
C SER A 299 -13.91 -11.20 -7.34
N ARG A 300 -12.90 -10.90 -6.51
CA ARG A 300 -11.51 -11.38 -6.71
C ARG A 300 -11.42 -12.90 -6.56
N LEU A 301 -12.09 -13.49 -5.56
CA LEU A 301 -12.12 -14.93 -5.35
C LEU A 301 -12.84 -15.67 -6.49
N ASP A 302 -13.95 -15.14 -7.00
CA ASP A 302 -14.63 -15.72 -8.16
C ASP A 302 -13.80 -15.63 -9.44
N SER A 303 -13.12 -14.51 -9.65
CA SER A 303 -12.24 -14.32 -10.80
C SER A 303 -11.06 -15.28 -10.75
N PHE A 304 -10.50 -15.52 -9.56
CA PHE A 304 -9.50 -16.56 -9.32
C PHE A 304 -10.04 -17.97 -9.63
N CYS A 305 -11.26 -18.31 -9.20
CA CYS A 305 -11.91 -19.59 -9.55
C CYS A 305 -12.06 -19.79 -11.05
N ARG A 306 -12.51 -18.76 -11.78
CA ARG A 306 -12.73 -18.81 -13.24
C ARG A 306 -11.42 -18.99 -14.00
N ALA A 307 -10.37 -18.30 -13.57
CA ALA A 307 -9.05 -18.38 -14.18
C ALA A 307 -8.35 -19.74 -13.96
N THR A 308 -8.68 -20.43 -12.87
CA THR A 308 -8.03 -21.69 -12.48
C THR A 308 -8.88 -22.95 -12.76
N GLY A 309 -10.21 -22.81 -12.91
CA GLY A 309 -11.16 -23.92 -13.06
C GLY A 309 -11.42 -24.41 -14.49
N SER A 310 -10.89 -23.76 -15.53
CA SER A 310 -11.09 -24.12 -16.94
C SER A 310 -10.23 -25.31 -17.36
N SER A 311 -10.55 -26.50 -16.82
CA SER A 311 -9.85 -27.77 -17.10
C SER A 311 -10.28 -28.48 -18.39
N HIS A 312 -10.90 -27.80 -19.36
CA HIS A 312 -11.07 -28.38 -20.70
C HIS A 312 -9.83 -28.09 -21.57
N ARG A 313 -8.82 -28.95 -21.38
CA ARG A 313 -7.62 -29.04 -22.23
C ARG A 313 -8.00 -29.32 -23.68
N LYS A 314 -7.71 -28.39 -24.60
CA LYS A 314 -7.45 -28.72 -26.01
C LYS A 314 -5.95 -28.99 -26.14
N VAL A 315 -5.58 -30.27 -26.25
CA VAL A 315 -4.25 -30.66 -26.70
C VAL A 315 -4.21 -30.36 -28.19
N ALA A 316 -3.37 -29.42 -28.62
CA ALA A 316 -3.07 -29.24 -30.03
C ALA A 316 -2.01 -30.27 -30.42
N GLU A 317 -2.37 -31.20 -31.30
CA GLU A 317 -1.42 -32.12 -31.93
C GLU A 317 -0.62 -31.34 -32.97
N LEU A 318 0.71 -31.38 -32.86
CA LEU A 318 1.58 -30.85 -33.91
C LEU A 318 1.62 -31.84 -35.09
N PRO A 319 1.88 -31.37 -36.33
CA PRO A 319 1.83 -32.18 -37.55
C PRO A 319 2.76 -33.42 -37.57
N ASP A 320 3.75 -33.41 -36.70
CA ASP A 320 4.88 -34.35 -36.59
C ASP A 320 4.72 -35.32 -35.39
N GLY A 321 3.53 -35.39 -34.79
CA GLY A 321 3.19 -36.36 -33.73
C GLY A 321 3.74 -35.99 -32.34
N GLY A 322 4.33 -34.80 -32.20
CA GLY A 322 4.72 -34.23 -30.91
C GLY A 322 3.53 -33.61 -30.18
N HIS A 323 3.33 -34.00 -28.91
CA HIS A 323 2.37 -33.31 -28.04
C HIS A 323 3.07 -32.15 -27.32
N MET A 324 2.77 -30.90 -27.70
CA MET A 324 3.19 -29.74 -26.91
C MET A 324 2.21 -29.54 -25.74
N ARG A 325 2.62 -29.91 -24.52
CA ARG A 325 1.89 -29.51 -23.31
C ARG A 325 2.06 -28.00 -23.15
N ARG A 326 1.06 -27.21 -23.54
CA ARG A 326 0.94 -25.81 -23.09
C ARG A 326 0.78 -25.80 -21.57
N GLY A 327 1.88 -25.65 -20.84
CA GLY A 327 1.84 -25.29 -19.43
C GLY A 327 1.19 -23.91 -19.32
N ASN A 328 0.24 -23.74 -18.40
CA ASN A 328 -0.20 -22.41 -18.02
C ASN A 328 1.05 -21.63 -17.59
N ARG A 329 1.37 -20.52 -18.27
CA ARG A 329 2.50 -19.61 -17.94
C ARG A 329 2.45 -19.03 -16.52
N PHE A 330 1.39 -19.31 -15.78
CA PHE A 330 1.22 -18.93 -14.40
C PHE A 330 0.69 -20.14 -13.64
N ASP A 331 1.59 -21.08 -13.31
CA ASP A 331 1.31 -22.00 -12.22
C ASP A 331 1.04 -21.17 -10.95
N ILE A 332 0.15 -21.67 -10.08
CA ILE A 332 -0.09 -21.09 -8.75
C ILE A 332 1.24 -20.87 -8.03
N THR A 333 2.22 -21.74 -8.24
CA THR A 333 3.58 -21.61 -7.72
C THR A 333 4.29 -20.36 -8.24
N THR A 334 4.17 -20.05 -9.54
CA THR A 334 4.72 -18.84 -10.18
C THR A 334 4.05 -17.58 -9.63
N VAL A 335 2.72 -17.57 -9.48
CA VAL A 335 1.95 -16.41 -8.98
C VAL A 335 2.21 -16.17 -7.51
N VAL A 336 2.18 -17.22 -6.69
CA VAL A 336 2.48 -17.14 -5.25
C VAL A 336 3.95 -16.82 -5.03
N GLY A 337 4.87 -17.36 -5.83
CA GLY A 337 6.29 -17.03 -5.80
C GLY A 337 6.55 -15.57 -6.13
N THR A 338 5.88 -15.03 -7.15
CA THR A 338 5.96 -13.61 -7.51
C THR A 338 5.35 -12.70 -6.44
N LEU A 339 4.21 -13.09 -5.84
CA LEU A 339 3.57 -12.36 -4.74
C LEU A 339 4.40 -12.40 -3.46
N ALA A 340 4.97 -13.56 -3.10
CA ALA A 340 5.86 -13.70 -1.97
C ALA A 340 7.12 -12.85 -2.17
N ALA A 341 7.79 -12.99 -3.32
CA ALA A 341 8.93 -12.14 -3.68
C ALA A 341 8.58 -10.66 -3.56
N ALA A 342 7.43 -10.22 -4.09
CA ALA A 342 6.96 -8.84 -4.01
C ALA A 342 6.65 -8.37 -2.58
N MET A 343 6.10 -9.24 -1.72
CA MET A 343 5.87 -8.96 -0.30
C MET A 343 7.18 -8.85 0.49
N HIS A 344 8.18 -9.63 0.10
CA HIS A 344 9.50 -9.66 0.72
C HIS A 344 10.45 -8.58 0.17
N LEU A 345 10.13 -7.88 -0.94
CA LEU A 345 10.97 -6.80 -1.51
C LEU A 345 11.36 -5.70 -0.50
N ARG A 346 10.60 -5.51 0.58
CA ARG A 346 10.92 -4.57 1.66
C ARG A 346 11.83 -5.15 2.74
N ASN A 347 11.94 -6.47 2.82
CA ASN A 347 12.79 -7.18 3.78
C ASN A 347 14.19 -7.35 3.22
N ARG A 348 15.06 -6.38 3.51
CA ARG A 348 16.44 -6.35 3.03
C ARG A 348 17.21 -7.63 3.34
N HIS A 349 16.89 -8.34 4.44
CA HIS A 349 17.55 -9.57 4.87
C HIS A 349 17.35 -10.77 3.94
N GLU A 350 16.29 -10.76 3.14
CA GLU A 350 15.90 -11.86 2.26
C GLU A 350 16.22 -11.56 0.79
N LEU A 351 16.91 -10.45 0.49
CA LEU A 351 17.14 -9.96 -0.87
C LEU A 351 17.79 -10.99 -1.80
N LYS A 352 18.74 -11.78 -1.30
CA LYS A 352 19.38 -12.86 -2.07
C LYS A 352 18.38 -13.97 -2.42
N ASP A 353 17.52 -14.34 -1.47
CA ASP A 353 16.51 -15.39 -1.65
C ASP A 353 15.35 -14.90 -2.53
N ILE A 354 15.02 -13.61 -2.45
CA ILE A 354 14.05 -12.95 -3.33
C ILE A 354 14.57 -12.92 -4.76
N VAL A 355 15.83 -12.54 -5.00
CA VAL A 355 16.42 -12.55 -6.34
C VAL A 355 16.50 -13.98 -6.88
N LYS A 356 16.88 -14.96 -6.05
CA LYS A 356 16.81 -16.40 -6.42
C LYS A 356 15.40 -16.81 -6.84
N GLN A 357 14.39 -16.46 -6.05
CA GLN A 357 12.98 -16.78 -6.35
C GLN A 357 12.49 -16.09 -7.61
N ILE A 358 12.80 -14.81 -7.82
CA ILE A 358 12.43 -14.07 -9.04
C ILE A 358 13.07 -14.72 -10.26
N MET A 359 14.37 -15.04 -10.20
CA MET A 359 15.08 -15.64 -11.33
C MET A 359 14.58 -17.06 -11.62
N ALA A 360 14.30 -17.87 -10.61
CA ALA A 360 13.68 -19.20 -10.76
C ALA A 360 12.23 -19.12 -11.30
N THR A 361 11.53 -18.02 -11.03
CA THR A 361 10.16 -17.79 -11.53
C THR A 361 10.16 -17.29 -12.98
N VAL A 362 11.17 -16.52 -13.37
CA VAL A 362 11.28 -15.91 -14.71
C VAL A 362 11.97 -16.85 -15.71
N PHE A 363 12.91 -17.68 -15.25
CA PHE A 363 13.73 -18.55 -16.08
C PHE A 363 13.60 -20.01 -15.61
N GLU A 364 12.46 -20.65 -15.90
CA GLU A 364 12.15 -22.04 -15.53
C GLU A 364 13.18 -23.07 -16.03
N GLU A 365 13.94 -22.74 -17.09
CA GLU A 365 14.89 -23.65 -17.75
C GLU A 365 16.36 -23.44 -17.35
N PHE A 366 16.68 -22.40 -16.57
CA PHE A 366 18.06 -22.08 -16.18
C PHE A 366 18.34 -22.50 -14.74
N ASP A 367 19.10 -23.58 -14.57
CA ASP A 367 19.69 -23.96 -13.29
C ASP A 367 20.95 -23.10 -13.05
N PHE A 368 20.79 -22.02 -12.30
CA PHE A 368 21.91 -21.14 -11.94
C PHE A 368 22.74 -21.81 -10.84
N ASP A 369 24.00 -22.13 -11.17
CA ASP A 369 24.99 -22.65 -10.22
C ASP A 369 25.05 -21.80 -8.93
N ASP A 370 25.15 -22.47 -7.78
CA ASP A 370 25.29 -21.85 -6.46
C ASP A 370 26.47 -20.89 -6.36
N SER A 371 27.50 -21.06 -7.19
CA SER A 371 28.61 -20.11 -7.32
C SER A 371 28.19 -18.72 -7.81
N VAL A 372 27.13 -18.61 -8.62
CA VAL A 372 26.55 -17.33 -9.08
C VAL A 372 25.90 -16.60 -7.90
N TRP A 373 25.25 -17.36 -7.04
CA TRP A 373 24.55 -16.85 -5.87
C TRP A 373 25.51 -16.43 -4.76
N GLU A 374 26.65 -17.10 -4.60
CA GLU A 374 27.74 -16.70 -3.69
C GLU A 374 28.32 -15.32 -4.02
N LYS A 375 28.24 -14.89 -5.27
CA LYS A 375 28.65 -13.55 -5.71
C LYS A 375 27.63 -12.46 -5.40
N ILE A 376 26.37 -12.81 -5.10
CA ILE A 376 25.38 -11.82 -4.67
C ILE A 376 25.71 -11.38 -3.24
N PRO A 377 26.04 -10.10 -3.00
CA PRO A 377 26.43 -9.65 -1.69
C PRO A 377 25.27 -9.84 -0.70
N SER A 378 25.57 -10.28 0.52
CA SER A 378 24.53 -10.49 1.54
C SER A 378 23.73 -9.20 1.79
N ALA A 379 22.50 -9.30 2.29
CA ALA A 379 21.72 -8.15 2.75
C ALA A 379 22.50 -7.18 3.65
N SER A 380 23.29 -7.74 4.57
CA SER A 380 24.14 -6.96 5.45
C SER A 380 25.31 -6.31 4.70
N THR A 381 25.80 -6.95 3.64
CA THR A 381 26.83 -6.43 2.75
C THR A 381 26.23 -5.32 1.90
N LEU A 382 25.09 -5.53 1.23
CA LEU A 382 24.38 -4.51 0.46
C LEU A 382 23.97 -3.32 1.32
N SER A 383 23.50 -3.53 2.56
CA SER A 383 23.21 -2.42 3.47
C SER A 383 24.48 -1.67 3.89
N ARG A 384 25.57 -2.38 4.20
CA ARG A 384 26.88 -1.77 4.49
C ARG A 384 27.51 -1.11 3.27
N SER A 385 27.17 -1.58 2.08
CA SER A 385 27.60 -1.08 0.79
C SER A 385 26.57 -0.18 0.14
N GLN A 386 25.46 0.16 0.80
CA GLN A 386 24.38 0.94 0.17
C GLN A 386 24.93 2.30 -0.24
N LEU A 387 25.69 2.94 0.65
CA LEU A 387 26.41 4.16 0.35
C LEU A 387 27.38 4.00 -0.84
N LEU A 388 28.07 2.85 -0.95
CA LEU A 388 28.96 2.58 -2.08
C LEU A 388 28.19 2.36 -3.39
N VAL A 389 27.03 1.71 -3.33
CA VAL A 389 26.14 1.51 -4.49
C VAL A 389 25.53 2.85 -4.92
N ASP A 390 25.06 3.65 -3.98
CA ASP A 390 24.53 4.99 -4.24
C ASP A 390 25.63 5.89 -4.82
N ALA A 391 26.85 5.85 -4.27
CA ALA A 391 27.99 6.57 -4.81
C ALA A 391 28.39 6.07 -6.21
N ALA A 392 28.38 4.75 -6.45
CA ALA A 392 28.63 4.18 -7.78
C ALA A 392 27.55 4.60 -8.77
N HIS A 393 26.29 4.66 -8.34
CA HIS A 393 25.19 5.14 -9.15
C HIS A 393 25.33 6.64 -9.47
N CYS A 394 25.73 7.48 -8.50
CA CYS A 394 26.06 8.88 -8.75
C CYS A 394 27.17 9.01 -9.78
N CYS A 395 28.25 8.23 -9.67
CA CYS A 395 29.33 8.21 -10.65
C CYS A 395 28.86 7.79 -12.05
N PHE A 396 28.00 6.77 -12.14
CA PHE A 396 27.39 6.32 -13.39
C PHE A 396 26.51 7.43 -14.01
N MET A 397 25.67 8.08 -13.20
CA MET A 397 24.81 9.16 -13.67
C MET A 397 25.61 10.38 -14.11
N ARG A 398 26.68 10.74 -13.38
CA ARG A 398 27.63 11.78 -13.80
C ARG A 398 28.20 11.51 -15.19
N GLN A 399 28.71 10.30 -15.41
CA GLN A 399 29.26 9.90 -16.70
C GLN A 399 28.18 9.98 -17.79
N ARG A 400 26.98 9.47 -17.50
CA ARG A 400 25.84 9.52 -18.42
C ARG A 400 25.42 10.95 -18.77
N PHE A 401 25.40 11.88 -17.82
CA PHE A 401 25.08 13.29 -18.07
C PHE A 401 26.14 14.01 -18.92
N ARG A 402 27.40 13.58 -18.85
CA ARG A 402 28.48 14.10 -19.70
C ARG A 402 28.45 13.51 -21.11
N GLU A 403 28.14 12.22 -21.23
CA GLU A 403 28.16 11.50 -22.51
C GLU A 403 26.90 11.73 -23.36
N GLN A 404 25.78 12.02 -22.72
CA GLN A 404 24.48 12.09 -23.39
C GLN A 404 23.71 13.33 -22.96
N THR A 405 23.11 13.99 -23.95
CA THR A 405 22.18 15.09 -23.71
C THR A 405 20.75 14.59 -23.68
N PHE A 406 20.00 15.10 -22.73
CA PHE A 406 18.62 14.75 -22.47
C PHE A 406 17.71 15.97 -22.58
N ARG A 407 16.41 15.66 -22.64
CA ARG A 407 15.33 16.55 -22.22
C ARG A 407 14.74 15.97 -20.96
N MET A 408 14.83 16.74 -19.88
CA MET A 408 14.49 16.30 -18.54
C MET A 408 13.20 16.96 -18.09
N TYR A 409 12.26 16.14 -17.62
CA TYR A 409 11.01 16.58 -17.04
C TYR A 409 11.01 16.14 -15.58
N LEU A 410 11.23 17.09 -14.69
CA LEU A 410 11.34 16.84 -13.26
C LEU A 410 9.96 16.71 -12.65
N LEU A 411 9.81 15.75 -11.75
CA LEU A 411 8.64 15.48 -10.93
C LEU A 411 9.12 15.51 -9.48
N ALA A 412 8.54 16.36 -8.65
CA ALA A 412 8.90 16.46 -7.25
C ALA A 412 7.66 16.32 -6.35
N ASP A 413 7.77 15.49 -5.33
CA ASP A 413 6.75 15.24 -4.32
C ASP A 413 7.36 15.49 -2.93
N SER A 414 6.73 16.38 -2.17
CA SER A 414 7.17 16.78 -0.83
C SER A 414 6.21 16.34 0.27
N SER A 415 5.22 15.52 -0.06
CA SER A 415 4.25 15.02 0.91
C SER A 415 4.93 14.21 2.03
N PRO A 416 4.55 14.39 3.31
CA PRO A 416 5.19 13.71 4.43
C PRO A 416 5.17 12.18 4.27
N GLN A 417 6.35 11.56 4.26
CA GLN A 417 6.51 10.11 4.15
C GLN A 417 6.89 9.53 5.51
N ALA A 418 6.01 8.69 6.08
CA ALA A 418 6.22 8.08 7.40
C ALA A 418 6.50 9.10 8.53
N GLY A 419 5.90 10.29 8.45
CA GLY A 419 6.08 11.37 9.42
C GLY A 419 7.37 12.17 9.25
N GLN A 420 8.07 12.03 8.11
CA GLN A 420 9.25 12.83 7.77
C GLN A 420 9.05 13.60 6.46
N ASP A 421 9.58 14.81 6.43
CA ASP A 421 9.50 15.72 5.27
C ASP A 421 10.67 15.42 4.32
N TYR A 422 10.42 14.54 3.35
CA TYR A 422 11.35 14.21 2.27
C TYR A 422 10.86 14.82 0.95
N LEU A 423 11.80 15.35 0.17
CA LEU A 423 11.59 15.65 -1.24
C LEU A 423 11.99 14.42 -2.06
N LEU A 424 11.00 13.77 -2.66
CA LEU A 424 11.18 12.69 -3.61
C LEU A 424 11.15 13.27 -5.01
N SER A 425 12.27 13.16 -5.74
CA SER A 425 12.42 13.74 -7.07
C SER A 425 12.66 12.66 -8.12
N THR A 426 12.01 12.78 -9.27
CA THR A 426 12.13 11.88 -10.41
C THR A 426 12.31 12.71 -11.67
N ALA A 427 13.23 12.33 -12.56
CA ALA A 427 13.34 12.87 -13.90
C ALA A 427 12.81 11.86 -14.92
N LEU A 428 11.91 12.29 -15.79
CA LEU A 428 11.70 11.62 -17.07
C LEU A 428 12.74 12.18 -18.03
N MET A 429 13.60 11.31 -18.55
CA MET A 429 14.74 11.67 -19.39
C MET A 429 14.57 11.07 -20.78
N ILE A 430 14.46 11.93 -21.78
CA ILE A 430 14.44 11.52 -23.19
C ILE A 430 15.73 11.97 -23.83
N ALA A 431 16.47 11.05 -24.44
CA ALA A 431 17.66 11.41 -25.20
C ALA A 431 17.29 12.37 -26.34
N CYS A 432 18.09 13.40 -26.59
CA CYS A 432 17.78 14.37 -27.65
C CYS A 432 17.57 13.72 -29.03
N ASN A 433 18.29 12.62 -29.30
CA ASN A 433 18.20 11.86 -30.55
C ASN A 433 16.95 10.98 -30.65
N ASP A 434 16.29 10.70 -29.53
CA ASP A 434 15.07 9.88 -29.48
C ASP A 434 13.79 10.71 -29.30
N LEU A 435 13.90 12.01 -29.01
CA LEU A 435 12.76 12.89 -28.79
C LEU A 435 11.76 12.87 -29.95
N GLU A 436 12.25 12.90 -31.19
CA GLU A 436 11.40 12.83 -32.38
C GLU A 436 10.60 11.52 -32.43
N LYS A 437 11.25 10.38 -32.17
CA LYS A 437 10.60 9.07 -32.13
C LYS A 437 9.57 9.02 -31.03
N CYS A 438 9.88 9.57 -29.85
CA CYS A 438 8.93 9.67 -28.74
C CYS A 438 7.71 10.50 -29.14
N VAL A 439 7.89 11.69 -29.74
CA VAL A 439 6.76 12.54 -30.13
C VAL A 439 5.90 11.86 -31.18
N ALA A 440 6.51 11.22 -32.19
CA ALA A 440 5.79 10.47 -33.21
C ALA A 440 4.97 9.32 -32.59
N ALA A 441 5.60 8.52 -31.73
CA ALA A 441 4.95 7.42 -31.04
C ALA A 441 3.81 7.89 -30.13
N SER A 442 4.03 8.93 -29.34
CA SER A 442 3.01 9.53 -28.48
C SER A 442 1.84 10.10 -29.28
N SER A 443 2.11 10.78 -30.39
CA SER A 443 1.08 11.38 -31.25
C SER A 443 0.24 10.31 -31.95
N TYR A 444 0.85 9.23 -32.44
CA TYR A 444 0.13 8.09 -32.99
C TYR A 444 -0.77 7.44 -31.92
N MET A 445 -0.22 7.18 -30.74
CA MET A 445 -0.98 6.57 -29.64
C MET A 445 -2.17 7.42 -29.18
N ARG A 446 -2.08 8.76 -29.28
CA ARG A 446 -3.21 9.67 -29.01
C ARG A 446 -4.26 9.64 -30.13
N SER A 447 -3.83 9.83 -31.38
CA SER A 447 -4.74 9.94 -32.53
C SER A 447 -5.43 8.61 -32.88
N SER A 448 -4.74 7.48 -32.72
CA SER A 448 -5.28 6.15 -33.03
C SER A 448 -6.39 5.68 -32.08
N TRP A 449 -6.63 6.35 -30.94
CA TRP A 449 -7.64 5.92 -29.97
C TRP A 449 -9.06 5.96 -30.54
N GLN A 450 -9.42 7.06 -31.22
CA GLN A 450 -10.74 7.20 -31.83
C GLN A 450 -10.96 6.17 -32.94
N GLU A 451 -9.93 5.93 -33.77
CA GLU A 451 -9.98 4.91 -34.82
C GLU A 451 -10.12 3.50 -34.23
N LEU A 452 -9.42 3.21 -33.13
CA LEU A 452 -9.54 1.94 -32.41
C LEU A 452 -10.97 1.72 -31.89
N VAL A 453 -11.56 2.72 -31.24
CA VAL A 453 -12.94 2.67 -30.72
C VAL A 453 -13.95 2.51 -31.86
N GLU A 454 -13.76 3.21 -32.98
CA GLU A 454 -14.65 3.09 -34.14
C GLU A 454 -14.52 1.74 -34.85
N ALA A 455 -13.31 1.19 -34.98
CA ALA A 455 -13.09 -0.16 -35.50
C ALA A 455 -13.80 -1.20 -34.61
N TYR A 456 -13.70 -1.04 -33.29
CA TYR A 456 -14.42 -1.88 -32.34
C TYR A 456 -15.95 -1.80 -32.50
N LYS A 457 -16.52 -0.59 -32.56
CA LYS A 457 -17.97 -0.38 -32.76
C LYS A 457 -18.49 -0.98 -34.06
N ARG A 458 -17.66 -1.05 -35.11
CA ARG A 458 -18.00 -1.60 -36.43
C ARG A 458 -17.77 -3.10 -36.53
N ASP A 459 -17.28 -3.75 -35.47
CA ASP A 459 -16.85 -5.15 -35.48
C ASP A 459 -15.78 -5.44 -36.55
N ASP A 460 -14.95 -4.44 -36.87
CA ASP A 460 -13.86 -4.54 -37.83
C ASP A 460 -12.59 -5.07 -37.14
N HIS A 461 -12.56 -6.39 -36.98
CA HIS A 461 -11.48 -7.08 -36.27
C HIS A 461 -10.09 -6.92 -36.92
N GLU A 462 -10.03 -6.76 -38.25
CA GLU A 462 -8.76 -6.64 -38.97
C GLU A 462 -8.13 -5.27 -38.70
N THR A 463 -8.89 -4.19 -38.93
CA THR A 463 -8.44 -2.83 -38.61
C THR A 463 -8.13 -2.69 -37.12
N PHE A 464 -8.95 -3.28 -36.25
CA PHE A 464 -8.70 -3.27 -34.80
C PHE A 464 -7.37 -3.94 -34.46
N ALA A 465 -7.08 -5.12 -35.01
CA ALA A 465 -5.84 -5.84 -34.77
C ALA A 465 -4.61 -5.06 -35.29
N ASP A 466 -4.69 -4.45 -36.47
CA ASP A 466 -3.62 -3.64 -37.04
C ASP A 466 -3.30 -2.42 -36.18
N ILE A 467 -4.33 -1.71 -35.70
CA ILE A 467 -4.15 -0.59 -34.79
C ILE A 467 -3.50 -1.07 -33.48
N VAL A 468 -3.94 -2.18 -32.90
CA VAL A 468 -3.34 -2.75 -31.68
C VAL A 468 -1.87 -3.11 -31.88
N LEU A 469 -1.50 -3.71 -33.02
CA LEU A 469 -0.10 -4.03 -33.35
C LEU A 469 0.77 -2.77 -33.42
N LEU A 470 0.33 -1.75 -34.15
CA LEU A 470 1.05 -0.48 -34.30
C LEU A 470 1.16 0.26 -32.97
N ARG A 471 0.06 0.32 -32.20
CA ARG A 471 0.06 0.91 -30.86
C ARG A 471 1.07 0.22 -29.95
N ASN A 472 1.12 -1.11 -29.95
CA ASN A 472 2.11 -1.83 -29.16
C ASN A 472 3.55 -1.51 -29.59
N GLN A 473 3.84 -1.40 -30.88
CA GLN A 473 5.17 -0.99 -31.37
C GLN A 473 5.55 0.42 -30.90
N HIS A 474 4.61 1.37 -30.98
CA HIS A 474 4.82 2.74 -30.49
C HIS A 474 4.96 2.80 -28.96
N GLY A 475 4.19 2.00 -28.22
CA GLY A 475 4.33 1.87 -26.78
C GLY A 475 5.69 1.29 -26.36
N MET A 476 6.19 0.27 -27.07
CA MET A 476 7.55 -0.26 -26.87
C MET A 476 8.61 0.81 -27.17
N THR A 477 8.40 1.62 -28.21
CA THR A 477 9.28 2.74 -28.54
C THR A 477 9.35 3.73 -27.37
N LEU A 478 8.19 4.18 -26.85
CA LEU A 478 8.13 5.07 -25.69
C LEU A 478 8.81 4.47 -24.46
N ALA A 479 8.54 3.20 -24.15
CA ALA A 479 9.14 2.51 -23.00
C ALA A 479 10.67 2.39 -23.12
N SER A 480 11.20 2.25 -24.34
CA SER A 480 12.64 2.16 -24.59
C SER A 480 13.35 3.52 -24.57
N CYS A 481 12.66 4.59 -24.97
CA CYS A 481 13.26 5.91 -25.12
C CYS A 481 13.10 6.81 -23.89
N ILE A 482 12.04 6.63 -23.10
CA ILE A 482 11.80 7.41 -21.88
C ILE A 482 12.49 6.70 -20.70
N ASN A 483 13.58 7.29 -20.22
CA ASN A 483 14.29 6.80 -19.04
C ASN A 483 13.72 7.47 -17.80
N VAL A 484 13.34 6.68 -16.79
CA VAL A 484 12.88 7.21 -15.51
C VAL A 484 14.03 7.15 -14.51
N HIS A 485 14.58 8.31 -14.18
CA HIS A 485 15.63 8.44 -13.17
C HIS A 485 15.05 8.94 -11.85
N ARG A 486 15.45 8.33 -10.73
CA ARG A 486 15.05 8.77 -9.40
C ARG A 486 16.27 9.34 -8.69
N PHE A 487 16.20 10.61 -8.34
CA PHE A 487 17.28 11.24 -7.60
C PHE A 487 17.29 10.73 -6.15
N LEU A 488 18.44 10.95 -5.50
CA LEU A 488 18.59 10.72 -4.05
C LEU A 488 17.47 11.44 -3.28
N PRO A 489 16.77 10.75 -2.35
CA PRO A 489 15.79 11.39 -1.48
C PRO A 489 16.45 12.46 -0.60
N MET A 490 15.89 13.66 -0.58
CA MET A 490 16.44 14.79 0.17
C MET A 490 15.55 15.15 1.33
N ALA A 491 16.08 15.13 2.55
CA ALA A 491 15.34 15.62 3.71
C ALA A 491 15.20 17.15 3.61
N LEU A 492 13.96 17.64 3.73
CA LEU A 492 13.68 19.08 3.76
C LEU A 492 13.94 19.67 5.16
N GLY A 493 13.73 18.85 6.20
CA GLY A 493 13.77 19.28 7.60
C GLY A 493 12.38 19.65 8.11
N SER A 494 12.11 19.42 9.40
CA SER A 494 10.77 19.62 9.97
C SER A 494 10.30 21.06 9.82
N GLY A 495 9.19 21.26 9.10
CA GLY A 495 8.58 22.58 8.88
C GLY A 495 9.16 23.40 7.73
N ALA A 496 10.15 22.87 7.00
CA ALA A 496 10.72 23.50 5.81
C ALA A 496 9.93 23.10 4.56
N SER A 497 8.76 23.72 4.36
CA SER A 497 7.84 23.40 3.25
C SER A 497 7.80 24.43 2.13
N GLY A 498 8.54 25.54 2.25
CA GLY A 498 8.60 26.59 1.23
C GLY A 498 9.26 26.16 -0.09
N LEU A 499 8.89 26.85 -1.17
CA LEU A 499 9.46 26.70 -2.51
C LEU A 499 11.00 26.73 -2.52
N GLU A 500 11.62 27.64 -1.77
CA GLU A 500 13.07 27.79 -1.66
C GLU A 500 13.73 26.52 -1.10
N HIS A 501 13.10 25.86 -0.12
CA HIS A 501 13.62 24.64 0.49
C HIS A 501 13.53 23.46 -0.48
N LYS A 502 12.42 23.34 -1.20
CA LYS A 502 12.22 22.29 -2.23
C LYS A 502 13.20 22.46 -3.39
N THR A 503 13.34 23.69 -3.88
CA THR A 503 14.29 24.06 -4.94
C THR A 503 15.72 23.74 -4.51
N THR A 504 16.07 24.07 -3.26
CA THR A 504 17.38 23.78 -2.68
C THR A 504 17.65 22.29 -2.53
N ALA A 505 16.68 21.54 -2.03
CA ALA A 505 16.80 20.09 -1.92
C ALA A 505 16.97 19.45 -3.31
N LEU A 506 16.20 19.88 -4.31
CA LEU A 506 16.33 19.39 -5.69
C LEU A 506 17.70 19.73 -6.30
N ALA A 507 18.17 20.97 -6.15
CA ALA A 507 19.50 21.38 -6.61
C ALA A 507 20.61 20.52 -6.02
N ARG A 508 20.52 20.25 -4.71
CA ARG A 508 21.47 19.42 -3.98
C ARG A 508 21.40 17.95 -4.38
N ALA A 509 20.20 17.43 -4.67
CA ALA A 509 20.04 16.08 -5.21
C ALA A 509 20.75 15.92 -6.56
N ILE A 510 20.56 16.87 -7.48
CA ILE A 510 21.24 16.85 -8.78
C ILE A 510 22.74 17.06 -8.60
N PHE A 511 23.15 18.00 -7.75
CA PHE A 511 24.57 18.27 -7.46
C PHE A 511 25.30 17.06 -6.88
N ALA A 512 24.65 16.27 -6.02
CA ALA A 512 25.23 15.05 -5.47
C ALA A 512 25.60 14.03 -6.56
N GLU A 513 24.85 14.02 -7.66
CA GLU A 513 25.11 13.17 -8.82
C GLU A 513 26.08 13.80 -9.82
N THR A 514 26.06 15.13 -10.02
CA THR A 514 26.96 15.80 -10.98
C THR A 514 28.35 16.10 -10.42
N GLN A 515 28.45 16.41 -9.12
CA GLN A 515 29.69 16.65 -8.36
C GLN A 515 30.56 17.81 -8.86
N SER A 516 30.06 18.68 -9.74
CA SER A 516 30.66 19.95 -10.14
C SER A 516 29.57 20.96 -10.48
N VAL A 517 29.86 22.26 -10.34
CA VAL A 517 28.88 23.31 -10.67
C VAL A 517 28.65 23.39 -12.18
N SER A 518 29.70 23.20 -12.99
CA SER A 518 29.61 23.19 -14.46
C SER A 518 28.71 22.05 -14.97
N ASP A 519 28.88 20.81 -14.47
CA ASP A 519 28.02 19.69 -14.85
C ASP A 519 26.58 19.90 -14.35
N LEU A 520 26.41 20.47 -13.16
CA LEU A 520 25.09 20.82 -12.62
C LEU A 520 24.37 21.80 -13.56
N GLN A 521 25.04 22.86 -14.01
CA GLN A 521 24.48 23.85 -14.94
C GLN A 521 24.13 23.23 -16.28
N SER A 522 25.02 22.39 -16.81
CA SER A 522 24.77 21.62 -18.02
C SER A 522 23.49 20.79 -17.88
N VAL A 523 23.31 20.07 -16.78
CA VAL A 523 22.10 19.27 -16.50
C VAL A 523 20.86 20.15 -16.33
N LEU A 524 20.94 21.23 -15.55
CA LEU A 524 19.81 22.14 -15.33
C LEU A 524 19.37 22.86 -16.61
N SER A 525 20.29 23.13 -17.54
CA SER A 525 19.99 23.69 -18.86
C SER A 525 19.20 22.74 -19.78
N GLN A 526 19.22 21.43 -19.46
CA GLN A 526 18.49 20.38 -20.16
C GLN A 526 17.09 20.12 -19.59
N VAL A 527 16.76 20.75 -18.46
CA VAL A 527 15.44 20.64 -17.83
C VAL A 527 14.43 21.50 -18.60
N VAL A 528 13.38 20.84 -19.08
CA VAL A 528 12.27 21.48 -19.81
C VAL A 528 11.17 21.92 -18.85
N SER A 529 10.87 21.11 -17.84
CA SER A 529 9.88 21.45 -16.83
C SER A 529 10.16 20.83 -15.48
N MET A 530 9.60 21.44 -14.43
CA MET A 530 9.53 20.85 -13.10
C MET A 530 8.09 20.87 -12.60
N THR A 531 7.51 19.70 -12.40
CA THR A 531 6.15 19.54 -11.88
C THR A 531 6.19 19.16 -10.41
N SER A 532 5.52 19.93 -9.57
CA SER A 532 5.54 19.73 -8.12
C SER A 532 4.16 19.94 -7.50
N ASP A 533 3.91 19.30 -6.37
CA ASP A 533 2.75 19.50 -5.47
C ASP A 533 2.55 20.94 -4.93
N MET A 534 3.35 21.92 -5.37
CA MET A 534 3.34 23.35 -5.02
C MET A 534 2.01 24.11 -5.26
N GLY A 535 0.88 23.44 -5.51
CA GLY A 535 -0.41 23.99 -5.99
C GLY A 535 -1.13 25.05 -5.15
N THR A 536 -0.47 25.72 -4.21
CA THR A 536 -1.01 26.83 -3.41
C THR A 536 -0.08 28.02 -3.21
N GLU A 537 1.19 27.97 -3.65
CA GLU A 537 2.16 29.03 -3.37
C GLU A 537 2.12 30.10 -4.47
N MET A 538 1.89 31.37 -4.10
CA MET A 538 1.74 32.53 -5.01
C MET A 538 3.01 32.88 -5.84
N PHE A 539 4.07 32.06 -5.77
CA PHE A 539 5.41 32.43 -6.23
C PHE A 539 6.07 31.38 -7.15
N ILE A 540 5.29 30.46 -7.74
CA ILE A 540 5.83 29.49 -8.72
C ILE A 540 6.49 30.19 -9.91
N ALA A 541 5.97 31.34 -10.33
CA ALA A 541 6.59 32.16 -11.38
C ALA A 541 7.98 32.69 -10.98
N ASP A 542 8.21 32.91 -9.68
CA ASP A 542 9.46 33.43 -9.13
C ASP A 542 10.52 32.35 -8.91
N MET A 543 10.17 31.07 -9.06
CA MET A 543 11.12 29.96 -8.93
C MET A 543 12.29 30.08 -9.92
N ALA A 544 12.05 30.74 -11.05
CA ALA A 544 13.07 31.05 -12.06
C ALA A 544 14.11 32.08 -11.59
N GLY A 545 13.86 32.84 -10.53
CA GLY A 545 14.70 33.96 -10.08
C GLY A 545 15.92 33.57 -9.27
N PHE A 546 15.98 32.36 -8.71
CA PHE A 546 17.10 31.95 -7.86
C PHE A 546 18.35 31.60 -8.68
N THR A 547 19.48 32.19 -8.29
CA THR A 547 20.80 31.80 -8.79
C THR A 547 21.29 30.54 -8.09
N LEU A 548 22.17 29.78 -8.75
CA LEU A 548 22.79 28.61 -8.12
C LEU A 548 23.59 28.98 -6.88
N ARG A 549 24.17 30.19 -6.85
CA ARG A 549 24.89 30.72 -5.69
C ARG A 549 24.01 30.90 -4.45
N GLU A 550 22.75 31.30 -4.64
CA GLU A 550 21.79 31.47 -3.55
C GLU A 550 21.30 30.13 -2.99
N ILE A 551 21.28 29.09 -3.83
CA ILE A 551 20.71 27.80 -3.50
C ILE A 551 21.76 26.81 -2.96
N LEU A 552 22.93 26.78 -3.58
CA LEU A 552 24.00 25.85 -3.22
C LEU A 552 24.71 26.32 -1.94
N PRO A 553 25.15 25.38 -1.09
CA PRO A 553 25.97 25.74 0.06
C PRO A 553 27.31 26.33 -0.41
N THR A 554 27.87 27.27 0.36
CA THR A 554 29.10 27.99 -0.01
C THR A 554 30.25 27.05 -0.38
N TRP A 555 30.44 25.96 0.38
CA TRP A 555 31.50 24.98 0.11
C TRP A 555 31.36 24.27 -1.25
N ALA A 556 30.15 24.14 -1.79
CA ALA A 556 29.95 23.54 -3.11
C ALA A 556 30.37 24.50 -4.23
N VAL A 557 30.26 25.80 -3.97
CA VAL A 557 30.74 26.87 -4.86
C VAL A 557 32.25 27.05 -4.72
N ASP A 558 32.77 26.92 -3.48
CA ASP A 558 34.19 27.12 -3.17
C ASP A 558 35.08 25.94 -3.62
N ALA A 559 34.55 24.71 -3.68
CA ALA A 559 35.32 23.53 -4.10
C ALA A 559 35.80 23.59 -5.56
N ASP A 560 35.09 24.28 -6.44
CA ASP A 560 35.53 24.53 -7.83
C ASP A 560 36.50 25.72 -7.93
N LEU A 561 36.58 26.60 -6.91
CA LEU A 561 37.51 27.73 -6.86
C LEU A 561 38.95 27.34 -6.49
N GLU A 562 39.15 26.21 -5.80
CA GLU A 562 40.49 25.76 -5.37
C GLU A 562 41.23 24.88 -6.40
N LEU A 563 40.55 24.35 -7.42
CA LEU A 563 41.13 23.39 -8.37
C LEU A 563 41.90 24.01 -9.55
N ASP A 564 41.84 25.33 -9.79
CA ASP A 564 42.40 25.95 -11.01
C ASP A 564 43.07 27.33 -10.79
N VAL A 565 43.82 27.50 -9.70
CA VAL A 565 44.50 28.78 -9.42
C VAL A 565 45.71 29.06 -10.35
N ASP A 566 46.18 28.08 -11.12
CA ASP A 566 47.34 28.24 -12.01
C ASP A 566 46.99 28.57 -13.48
N ALA A 567 45.71 28.60 -13.87
CA ALA A 567 45.31 28.69 -15.28
C ALA A 567 44.29 29.80 -15.61
N GLY A 568 44.47 31.03 -15.08
CA GLY A 568 43.85 32.25 -15.65
C GLY A 568 42.31 32.28 -15.84
N GLY A 569 41.54 31.39 -15.19
CA GLY A 569 40.11 31.16 -15.46
C GLY A 569 39.12 31.79 -14.47
N ALA A 570 39.57 32.59 -13.51
CA ALA A 570 38.73 33.10 -12.42
C ALA A 570 37.52 33.94 -12.87
N GLU A 571 37.62 34.69 -13.98
CA GLU A 571 36.49 35.47 -14.53
C GLU A 571 35.41 34.59 -15.18
N GLN A 572 35.79 33.44 -15.74
CA GLN A 572 34.87 32.53 -16.43
C GLN A 572 34.07 31.68 -15.43
N LEU A 573 34.70 31.25 -14.33
CA LEU A 573 34.05 30.57 -13.20
C LEU A 573 33.03 31.45 -12.46
N GLN A 574 33.28 32.77 -12.34
CA GLN A 574 32.31 33.70 -11.75
C GLN A 574 31.05 33.85 -12.62
N ALA A 575 31.22 33.93 -13.95
CA ALA A 575 30.09 33.97 -14.88
C ALA A 575 29.28 32.66 -14.87
N ASP A 576 29.95 31.51 -14.68
CA ASP A 576 29.30 30.22 -14.60
C ASP A 576 28.37 30.18 -13.37
N VAL A 577 28.85 30.47 -12.15
CA VAL A 577 28.07 30.36 -10.89
C VAL A 577 26.83 31.30 -10.81
N GLU A 578 26.78 32.37 -11.61
CA GLU A 578 25.63 33.28 -11.71
C GLU A 578 24.44 32.70 -12.50
N GLY A 579 24.59 31.51 -13.09
CA GLY A 579 23.51 30.78 -13.71
C GLY A 579 22.32 30.56 -12.77
N PHE A 580 21.13 30.89 -13.25
CA PHE A 580 19.87 30.59 -12.57
C PHE A 580 19.57 29.08 -12.50
N PHE A 581 18.79 28.66 -11.50
CA PHE A 581 18.52 27.25 -11.20
C PHE A 581 17.87 26.45 -12.34
N LEU A 582 16.92 27.02 -13.09
CA LEU A 582 16.28 26.36 -14.23
C LEU A 582 16.20 27.33 -15.41
N PRO A 583 17.31 27.54 -16.15
CA PRO A 583 17.41 28.64 -17.09
C PRO A 583 16.46 28.53 -18.29
N ARG A 584 16.03 27.31 -18.62
CA ARG A 584 15.11 27.01 -19.73
C ARG A 584 13.87 26.22 -19.28
N GLY A 585 13.77 25.92 -17.99
CA GLY A 585 12.70 25.11 -17.43
C GLY A 585 11.47 25.94 -17.07
N VAL A 586 10.29 25.33 -17.16
CA VAL A 586 9.03 25.91 -16.66
C VAL A 586 8.58 25.14 -15.41
N ALA A 587 8.27 25.86 -14.34
CA ALA A 587 7.67 25.27 -13.15
C ALA A 587 6.17 25.03 -13.39
N VAL A 588 5.67 23.83 -13.07
CA VAL A 588 4.30 23.39 -13.33
C VAL A 588 3.64 22.95 -12.03
N PRO A 589 2.50 23.53 -11.62
CA PRO A 589 1.78 23.06 -10.45
C PRO A 589 1.13 21.71 -10.73
N GLY A 590 1.26 20.78 -9.79
CA GLY A 590 0.69 19.45 -9.87
C GLY A 590 -0.83 19.47 -9.73
N LEU A 591 -1.52 19.05 -10.79
CA LEU A 591 -2.99 19.01 -10.90
C LEU A 591 -3.63 18.10 -9.85
N ASN A 592 -2.96 17.01 -9.45
CA ASN A 592 -3.47 16.07 -8.43
C ASN A 592 -3.80 16.80 -7.13
N HIS A 593 -2.91 17.67 -6.67
CA HIS A 593 -3.12 18.43 -5.45
C HIS A 593 -4.25 19.47 -5.59
N ILE A 594 -4.42 20.04 -6.79
CA ILE A 594 -5.55 20.94 -7.09
C ILE A 594 -6.88 20.17 -7.00
N ILE A 595 -6.95 18.97 -7.61
CA ILE A 595 -8.12 18.10 -7.59
C ILE A 595 -8.44 17.63 -6.17
N ASP A 596 -7.45 17.17 -5.41
CA ASP A 596 -7.64 16.71 -4.04
C ASP A 596 -8.15 17.82 -3.12
N ASN A 597 -7.60 19.05 -3.23
CA ASN A 597 -8.10 20.20 -2.48
C ASN A 597 -9.54 20.56 -2.85
N MET A 598 -9.90 20.48 -4.13
CA MET A 598 -11.28 20.70 -4.57
C MET A 598 -12.22 19.63 -4.01
N ARG A 599 -11.80 18.36 -4.00
CA ARG A 599 -12.58 17.26 -3.42
C ARG A 599 -12.85 17.48 -1.93
N LEU A 600 -11.84 17.91 -1.17
CA LEU A 600 -11.99 18.23 0.25
C LEU A 600 -12.97 19.40 0.45
N GLY A 601 -12.94 20.39 -0.44
CA GLY A 601 -13.90 21.51 -0.48
C GLY A 601 -15.33 21.07 -0.79
N THR A 602 -15.52 20.19 -1.78
CA THR A 602 -16.85 19.73 -2.20
C THR A 602 -17.45 18.72 -1.23
N GLN A 603 -16.66 17.85 -0.58
CA GLN A 603 -17.15 16.93 0.44
C GLN A 603 -17.83 17.66 1.61
N ASN A 604 -17.33 18.85 1.97
CA ASN A 604 -17.97 19.69 2.98
C ASN A 604 -19.34 20.24 2.51
N ALA A 605 -19.51 20.52 1.22
CA ALA A 605 -20.78 20.95 0.62
C ALA A 605 -21.76 19.78 0.39
N THR A 606 -21.28 18.62 -0.06
CA THR A 606 -22.07 17.40 -0.25
C THR A 606 -22.56 16.83 1.07
N MET A 607 -21.79 16.94 2.17
CA MET A 607 -22.27 16.60 3.51
C MET A 607 -23.46 17.46 3.97
N VAL A 608 -23.55 18.73 3.52
CA VAL A 608 -24.71 19.59 3.81
C VAL A 608 -25.94 19.14 3.02
N LEU A 609 -25.74 18.73 1.76
CA LEU A 609 -26.81 18.20 0.91
C LEU A 609 -27.33 16.83 1.38
N LEU A 610 -26.44 15.92 1.76
CA LEU A 610 -26.81 14.62 2.33
C LEU A 610 -27.54 14.76 3.66
N LYS A 611 -27.21 15.75 4.49
CA LYS A 611 -27.97 16.09 5.71
C LYS A 611 -29.40 16.56 5.38
N CYS A 612 -29.58 17.40 4.36
CA CYS A 612 -30.90 17.81 3.86
C CYS A 612 -31.69 16.64 3.26
N GLN A 613 -31.04 15.76 2.49
CA GLN A 613 -31.68 14.57 1.91
C GLN A 613 -32.07 13.56 2.98
N ARG A 614 -31.27 13.34 4.03
CA ARG A 614 -31.59 12.41 5.13
C ARG A 614 -32.77 12.92 5.97
N GLN A 615 -32.87 14.23 6.21
CA GLN A 615 -34.06 14.85 6.82
C GLN A 615 -35.32 14.67 5.96
N LYS A 616 -35.22 14.75 4.63
CA LYS A 616 -36.34 14.51 3.71
C LYS A 616 -36.68 13.04 3.50
N LYS A 617 -35.69 12.13 3.60
CA LYS A 617 -35.89 10.67 3.52
C LYS A 617 -36.65 10.14 4.74
N ILE A 618 -36.49 10.80 5.90
CA ILE A 618 -37.31 10.59 7.11
C ILE A 618 -38.76 11.05 6.89
N GLN A 619 -39.01 12.09 6.07
CA GLN A 619 -40.37 12.52 5.70
C GLN A 619 -40.99 11.66 4.58
N ARG A 620 -40.18 11.06 3.70
CA ARG A 620 -40.66 10.27 2.55
C ARG A 620 -40.92 8.79 2.85
N SER A 621 -40.48 8.27 3.98
CA SER A 621 -40.80 6.89 4.39
C SER A 621 -42.30 6.66 4.69
N GLU A 622 -43.14 7.70 4.63
CA GLU A 622 -44.60 7.62 4.76
C GLU A 622 -45.38 7.54 3.42
N LEU A 623 -44.76 7.77 2.25
CA LEU A 623 -45.45 7.62 0.95
C LEU A 623 -44.80 6.56 0.04
N ARG A 624 -45.58 5.50 -0.19
CA ARG A 624 -45.21 4.21 -0.79
C ARG A 624 -44.60 4.28 -2.20
N GLY A 625 -43.89 3.19 -2.50
CA GLY A 625 -43.24 2.92 -3.77
C GLY A 625 -44.17 2.81 -4.99
N LYS A 626 -43.59 3.19 -6.13
CA LYS A 626 -43.78 2.63 -7.48
C LYS A 626 -43.04 3.50 -8.51
N THR A 627 -41.70 3.47 -8.57
CA THR A 627 -40.96 4.13 -9.68
C THR A 627 -39.54 3.58 -9.89
N VAL A 628 -39.39 2.27 -10.12
CA VAL A 628 -38.06 1.63 -10.30
C VAL A 628 -37.67 1.41 -11.76
N ARG A 629 -38.60 1.50 -12.73
CA ARG A 629 -38.32 1.08 -14.12
C ARG A 629 -37.73 2.16 -15.04
N THR A 630 -37.90 3.45 -14.73
CA THR A 630 -37.44 4.55 -15.60
C THR A 630 -36.01 4.98 -15.29
N ALA A 631 -35.61 4.92 -14.01
CA ALA A 631 -34.23 5.19 -13.58
C ALA A 631 -33.22 4.13 -14.06
N MET A 632 -33.67 2.88 -14.32
CA MET A 632 -32.79 1.84 -14.88
C MET A 632 -32.31 2.20 -16.30
N ARG A 633 -33.16 2.76 -17.18
CA ARG A 633 -32.78 3.02 -18.57
C ARG A 633 -31.80 4.19 -18.76
N ALA A 634 -31.86 5.20 -17.90
CA ALA A 634 -30.90 6.30 -17.92
C ALA A 634 -29.55 5.91 -17.32
N ARG A 635 -29.60 5.06 -16.29
CA ARG A 635 -28.42 4.39 -15.74
C ARG A 635 -27.75 3.49 -16.79
N ASP A 636 -28.53 2.75 -17.59
CA ASP A 636 -28.01 1.90 -18.67
C ASP A 636 -27.26 2.70 -19.75
N ALA A 637 -27.66 3.95 -20.06
CA ALA A 637 -26.98 4.77 -21.07
C ALA A 637 -25.64 5.35 -20.60
N ALA A 638 -25.53 5.78 -19.34
CA ALA A 638 -24.27 6.23 -18.74
C ALA A 638 -23.36 5.04 -18.40
N GLN A 639 -23.93 3.89 -18.02
CA GLN A 639 -23.20 2.62 -17.93
C GLN A 639 -22.63 2.23 -19.29
N HIS A 640 -23.40 2.32 -20.38
CA HIS A 640 -22.93 1.91 -21.70
C HIS A 640 -21.68 2.66 -22.20
N GLY A 641 -21.45 3.92 -21.83
CA GLY A 641 -20.21 4.63 -22.20
C GLY A 641 -18.98 4.08 -21.46
N SER A 642 -19.08 3.95 -20.14
CA SER A 642 -18.01 3.38 -19.30
C SER A 642 -17.82 1.87 -19.54
N GLU A 643 -18.90 1.14 -19.82
CA GLU A 643 -18.88 -0.28 -20.22
C GLU A 643 -18.23 -0.42 -21.59
N LEU A 644 -18.51 0.47 -22.55
CA LEU A 644 -17.88 0.43 -23.86
C LEU A 644 -16.37 0.63 -23.77
N GLU A 645 -15.88 1.59 -23.00
CA GLU A 645 -14.43 1.73 -22.78
C GLU A 645 -13.84 0.54 -22.04
N GLU A 646 -14.47 0.06 -20.96
CA GLU A 646 -14.01 -1.13 -20.25
C GLU A 646 -14.00 -2.38 -21.15
N ASP A 647 -14.98 -2.50 -22.04
CA ASP A 647 -15.10 -3.57 -23.03
C ASP A 647 -14.03 -3.43 -24.11
N VAL A 648 -13.81 -2.24 -24.67
CA VAL A 648 -12.72 -1.94 -25.61
C VAL A 648 -11.38 -2.24 -24.96
N LEU A 649 -11.17 -1.89 -23.70
CA LEU A 649 -9.95 -2.17 -22.94
C LEU A 649 -9.77 -3.67 -22.69
N ALA A 650 -10.85 -4.39 -22.36
CA ALA A 650 -10.83 -5.82 -22.17
C ALA A 650 -10.52 -6.56 -23.49
N VAL A 651 -11.09 -6.09 -24.59
CA VAL A 651 -10.90 -6.60 -25.95
C VAL A 651 -9.50 -6.29 -26.44
N LEU A 652 -8.99 -5.06 -26.27
CA LEU A 652 -7.61 -4.69 -26.57
C LEU A 652 -6.61 -5.57 -25.81
N ALA A 653 -6.86 -5.82 -24.51
CA ALA A 653 -6.03 -6.72 -23.72
C ALA A 653 -6.13 -8.18 -24.19
N ALA A 654 -7.27 -8.61 -24.73
CA ALA A 654 -7.45 -9.94 -25.31
C ALA A 654 -6.75 -10.06 -26.67
N SER A 655 -6.99 -9.14 -27.60
CA SER A 655 -6.35 -9.09 -28.92
C SER A 655 -4.83 -9.01 -28.81
N SER A 656 -4.30 -8.21 -27.88
CA SER A 656 -2.85 -8.18 -27.61
C SER A 656 -2.29 -9.57 -27.25
N ARG A 657 -3.03 -10.35 -26.45
CA ARG A 657 -2.63 -11.73 -26.10
C ARG A 657 -2.72 -12.68 -27.29
N GLU A 658 -3.77 -12.56 -28.10
CA GLU A 658 -3.97 -13.38 -29.30
C GLU A 658 -2.90 -13.13 -30.36
N LEU A 659 -2.49 -11.87 -30.51
CA LEU A 659 -1.41 -11.43 -31.40
C LEU A 659 0.00 -11.77 -30.87
N GLY A 660 0.11 -12.39 -29.68
CA GLY A 660 1.39 -12.80 -29.09
C GLY A 660 2.23 -11.64 -28.56
N LEU A 661 1.62 -10.48 -28.30
CA LEU A 661 2.30 -9.31 -27.75
C LEU A 661 2.54 -9.53 -26.25
N ASP A 662 3.74 -9.18 -25.77
CA ASP A 662 4.21 -9.43 -24.40
C ASP A 662 3.54 -8.53 -23.33
N GLY A 663 2.61 -7.67 -23.74
CA GLY A 663 1.84 -6.76 -22.88
C GLY A 663 2.66 -5.61 -22.31
N ASN A 664 3.92 -5.44 -22.74
CA ASN A 664 4.80 -4.39 -22.25
C ASN A 664 4.66 -3.08 -23.04
N GLY A 665 4.30 -3.17 -24.33
CA GLY A 665 4.18 -2.03 -25.24
C GLY A 665 2.87 -1.26 -25.08
N ASP A 666 1.73 -1.89 -25.31
CA ASP A 666 0.38 -1.27 -25.16
C ASP A 666 -0.27 -1.57 -23.79
N GLY A 667 0.53 -1.96 -22.80
CA GLY A 667 0.03 -2.41 -21.49
C GLY A 667 -0.74 -1.35 -20.71
N ARG A 668 -1.38 -1.72 -19.58
CA ARG A 668 -2.11 -0.83 -18.64
C ARG A 668 -1.41 0.50 -18.29
N LYS A 669 -0.10 0.62 -18.51
CA LYS A 669 0.69 1.83 -18.31
C LYS A 669 0.43 2.93 -19.34
N PHE A 670 -0.09 2.59 -20.53
CA PHE A 670 -0.31 3.53 -21.64
C PHE A 670 -1.79 3.67 -22.03
N LEU A 671 -2.70 3.20 -21.16
CA LEU A 671 -4.16 3.23 -21.35
C LEU A 671 -4.84 4.18 -20.34
N PRO A 672 -5.83 5.00 -20.74
CA PRO A 672 -6.27 5.26 -22.12
C PRO A 672 -5.34 6.21 -22.91
N CYS A 673 -4.35 6.82 -22.24
CA CYS A 673 -3.44 7.79 -22.85
C CYS A 673 -2.00 7.55 -22.40
N PRO A 674 -1.01 7.45 -23.31
CA PRO A 674 0.41 7.35 -22.93
C PRO A 674 0.95 8.61 -22.25
N LEU A 675 0.22 9.73 -22.40
CA LEU A 675 0.43 10.99 -21.73
C LEU A 675 -0.50 11.15 -20.52
N ALA A 676 -0.99 10.07 -19.91
CA ALA A 676 -1.73 10.15 -18.66
C ALA A 676 -0.84 10.83 -17.59
N GLY A 677 -1.15 12.09 -17.28
CA GLY A 677 -0.33 12.96 -16.43
C GLY A 677 0.61 13.92 -17.16
N LEU A 678 0.69 13.89 -18.50
CA LEU A 678 1.45 14.78 -19.39
C LEU A 678 0.51 15.58 -20.31
N ARG A 679 -0.51 16.23 -19.74
CA ARG A 679 -1.55 16.98 -20.48
C ARG A 679 -1.33 18.50 -20.52
N ALA A 680 -0.07 18.93 -20.54
CA ALA A 680 0.24 20.35 -20.57
C ALA A 680 -0.31 21.02 -21.83
N VAL A 681 -0.29 20.31 -22.96
CA VAL A 681 -0.81 20.78 -24.24
C VAL A 681 -2.31 21.06 -24.13
N GLU A 682 -3.07 20.13 -23.58
CA GLU A 682 -4.53 20.21 -23.43
C GLU A 682 -4.95 21.27 -22.39
N LEU A 683 -4.15 21.47 -21.34
CA LEU A 683 -4.36 22.58 -20.40
C LEU A 683 -4.06 23.93 -21.06
N ALA A 684 -2.95 24.02 -21.79
CA ALA A 684 -2.54 25.25 -22.49
C ALA A 684 -3.48 25.59 -23.66
N SER A 685 -4.02 24.62 -24.38
CA SER A 685 -4.94 24.85 -25.51
C SER A 685 -6.36 25.20 -25.06
N GLY A 686 -6.70 24.96 -23.79
CA GLY A 686 -8.05 25.16 -23.24
C GLY A 686 -8.97 23.95 -23.43
N ALA A 687 -8.47 22.86 -24.02
CA ALA A 687 -9.25 21.63 -24.23
C ALA A 687 -9.80 21.04 -22.93
N MET A 688 -9.12 21.24 -21.79
CA MET A 688 -9.62 20.81 -20.49
C MET A 688 -10.89 21.55 -20.06
N GLU A 689 -11.03 22.84 -20.39
CA GLU A 689 -12.24 23.61 -20.06
C GLU A 689 -13.43 23.11 -20.90
N GLU A 690 -13.21 22.88 -22.19
CA GLU A 690 -14.20 22.27 -23.10
C GLU A 690 -14.64 20.90 -22.57
N HIS A 691 -13.68 20.08 -22.16
CA HIS A 691 -13.94 18.75 -21.62
C HIS A 691 -14.70 18.81 -20.27
N LEU A 692 -14.33 19.71 -19.36
CA LEU A 692 -15.06 19.92 -18.10
C LEU A 692 -16.51 20.34 -18.34
N LEU A 693 -16.74 21.28 -19.27
CA LEU A 693 -18.08 21.72 -19.63
C LEU A 693 -18.90 20.57 -20.24
N HIS A 694 -18.28 19.76 -21.10
CA HIS A 694 -18.90 18.56 -21.65
C HIS A 694 -19.30 17.57 -20.54
N LEU A 695 -18.39 17.27 -19.60
CA LEU A 695 -18.67 16.41 -18.45
C LEU A 695 -19.80 16.95 -17.57
N PHE A 696 -19.86 18.26 -17.34
CA PHE A 696 -20.96 18.87 -16.60
C PHE A 696 -22.30 18.75 -17.33
N ASN A 697 -22.30 18.85 -18.67
CA ASN A 697 -23.52 18.67 -19.45
C ASN A 697 -24.00 17.20 -19.41
N LEU A 698 -23.09 16.24 -19.57
CA LEU A 698 -23.41 14.82 -19.44
C LEU A 698 -23.92 14.48 -18.03
N SER A 699 -23.28 15.04 -17.00
CA SER A 699 -23.70 14.87 -15.60
C SER A 699 -25.08 15.51 -15.36
N LYS A 700 -25.38 16.64 -15.99
CA LYS A 700 -26.69 17.30 -15.92
C LYS A 700 -27.77 16.49 -16.59
N GLU A 701 -27.49 15.90 -17.77
CA GLU A 701 -28.42 15.02 -18.47
C GLU A 701 -28.74 13.78 -17.65
N THR A 702 -27.71 13.18 -17.05
CA THR A 702 -27.86 12.05 -16.12
C THR A 702 -28.71 12.43 -14.91
N LEU A 703 -28.40 13.58 -14.29
CA LEU A 703 -29.17 14.11 -13.16
C LEU A 703 -30.64 14.36 -13.54
N LEU A 704 -30.91 15.00 -14.68
CA LEU A 704 -32.27 15.24 -15.16
C LEU A 704 -33.06 13.94 -15.33
N ALA A 705 -32.42 12.89 -15.84
CA ALA A 705 -33.06 11.60 -16.00
C ALA A 705 -33.37 10.91 -14.65
N GLU A 706 -32.51 11.10 -13.65
CA GLU A 706 -32.75 10.62 -12.27
C GLU A 706 -33.81 11.44 -11.52
N LEU A 707 -33.92 12.74 -11.82
CA LEU A 707 -34.89 13.66 -11.23
C LEU A 707 -36.28 13.61 -11.89
N ALA A 708 -36.41 12.99 -13.08
CA ALA A 708 -37.69 12.85 -13.79
C ALA A 708 -38.90 12.37 -12.94
N PRO A 709 -38.77 11.46 -11.96
CA PRO A 709 -39.88 11.05 -11.10
C PRO A 709 -40.15 11.98 -9.90
N MET A 710 -39.37 13.04 -9.70
CA MET A 710 -39.49 13.95 -8.56
C MET A 710 -40.48 15.10 -8.82
N PRO A 711 -41.07 15.70 -7.76
CA PRO A 711 -41.82 16.94 -7.87
C PRO A 711 -41.02 18.05 -8.56
N GLU A 712 -41.70 18.92 -9.31
CA GLU A 712 -41.07 19.97 -10.13
C GLU A 712 -40.29 20.97 -9.26
N ASP A 713 -40.83 21.36 -8.12
CA ASP A 713 -40.19 22.28 -7.17
C ASP A 713 -38.88 21.71 -6.60
N GLU A 714 -38.87 20.43 -6.26
CA GLU A 714 -37.65 19.75 -5.80
C GLU A 714 -36.63 19.56 -6.92
N THR A 715 -37.09 19.25 -8.13
CA THR A 715 -36.24 19.13 -9.32
C THR A 715 -35.55 20.45 -9.62
N VAL A 716 -36.30 21.56 -9.60
CA VAL A 716 -35.75 22.91 -9.78
C VAL A 716 -34.72 23.23 -8.69
N SER A 717 -34.99 22.90 -7.42
CA SER A 717 -34.05 23.12 -6.32
C SER A 717 -32.73 22.35 -6.52
N LEU A 718 -32.80 21.06 -6.88
CA LEU A 718 -31.61 20.22 -7.08
C LEU A 718 -30.81 20.65 -8.32
N LEU A 719 -31.49 21.06 -9.40
CA LEU A 719 -30.83 21.63 -10.56
C LEU A 719 -30.13 22.96 -10.22
N GLN A 720 -30.75 23.82 -9.41
CA GLN A 720 -30.10 25.04 -8.94
C GLN A 720 -28.86 24.74 -8.09
N GLU A 721 -28.91 23.72 -7.22
CA GLU A 721 -27.74 23.29 -6.44
C GLU A 721 -26.64 22.70 -7.33
N PHE A 722 -27.01 21.90 -8.33
CA PHE A 722 -26.08 21.39 -9.34
C PHE A 722 -25.40 22.53 -10.10
N GLU A 723 -26.15 23.51 -10.59
CA GLU A 723 -25.59 24.67 -11.30
C GLU A 723 -24.70 25.52 -10.38
N ARG A 724 -25.01 25.64 -9.08
CA ARG A 724 -24.12 26.29 -8.10
C ARG A 724 -22.81 25.50 -7.92
N GLY A 725 -22.89 24.18 -7.80
CA GLY A 725 -21.73 23.30 -7.69
C GLY A 725 -20.84 23.37 -8.94
N LYS A 726 -21.46 23.26 -10.13
CA LYS A 726 -20.81 23.46 -11.43
C LYS A 726 -20.11 24.82 -11.48
N SER A 727 -20.82 25.91 -11.18
CA SER A 727 -20.26 27.27 -11.20
C SER A 727 -19.06 27.41 -10.26
N HIS A 728 -19.15 26.82 -9.06
CA HIS A 728 -18.06 26.83 -8.09
C HIS A 728 -16.83 26.03 -8.59
N MET A 729 -17.04 24.84 -9.17
CA MET A 729 -15.97 24.03 -9.73
C MET A 729 -15.32 24.72 -10.93
N VAL A 730 -16.11 25.24 -11.88
CA VAL A 730 -15.62 26.00 -13.04
C VAL A 730 -14.82 27.22 -12.59
N ALA A 731 -15.33 28.01 -11.64
CA ALA A 731 -14.61 29.17 -11.11
C ALA A 731 -13.28 28.77 -10.46
N THR A 732 -13.28 27.66 -9.70
CA THR A 732 -12.07 27.15 -9.03
C THR A 732 -11.04 26.64 -10.03
N PHE A 733 -11.45 25.83 -11.01
CA PHE A 733 -10.59 25.35 -12.10
C PHE A 733 -10.04 26.52 -12.90
N THR A 734 -10.89 27.47 -13.29
CA THR A 734 -10.48 28.67 -14.04
C THR A 734 -9.41 29.45 -13.29
N ASN A 735 -9.61 29.70 -12.00
CA ASN A 735 -8.65 30.41 -11.16
C ASN A 735 -7.33 29.61 -11.04
N LYS A 736 -7.40 28.33 -10.69
CA LYS A 736 -6.22 27.48 -10.46
C LYS A 736 -5.43 27.19 -11.74
N LEU A 737 -6.09 27.18 -12.89
CA LEU A 737 -5.48 26.92 -14.20
C LEU A 737 -5.22 28.18 -15.03
N GLN A 738 -5.54 29.37 -14.51
CA GLN A 738 -5.39 30.64 -15.24
C GLN A 738 -3.97 30.85 -15.79
N HIS A 739 -2.95 30.36 -15.08
CA HIS A 739 -1.55 30.45 -15.50
C HIS A 739 -1.29 29.77 -16.86
N TRP A 740 -2.06 28.75 -17.24
CA TRP A 740 -1.96 28.12 -18.56
C TRP A 740 -2.35 29.04 -19.72
N ASN A 741 -3.08 30.13 -19.44
CA ASN A 741 -3.38 31.19 -20.40
C ASN A 741 -2.30 32.28 -20.49
N MET A 742 -1.23 32.15 -19.73
CA MET A 742 -0.12 33.10 -19.66
C MET A 742 1.18 32.49 -20.19
N LEU A 743 2.09 33.34 -20.65
CA LEU A 743 3.45 32.95 -20.95
C LEU A 743 4.22 32.66 -19.64
N PRO A 744 5.06 31.62 -19.56
CA PRO A 744 5.49 30.73 -20.65
C PRO A 744 4.58 29.52 -20.89
N TRP A 745 3.68 29.17 -19.97
CA TRP A 745 2.90 27.93 -20.03
C TRP A 745 2.08 27.76 -21.32
N LYS A 746 1.54 28.87 -21.84
CA LYS A 746 0.76 28.89 -23.08
C LYS A 746 1.57 28.41 -24.29
N LEU A 747 2.91 28.43 -24.26
CA LEU A 747 3.76 27.85 -25.31
C LEU A 747 3.51 26.35 -25.51
N ALA A 748 3.10 25.61 -24.47
CA ALA A 748 2.84 24.18 -24.59
C ALA A 748 1.68 23.87 -25.57
N ALA A 749 0.76 24.81 -25.79
CA ALA A 749 -0.33 24.66 -26.75
C ALA A 749 0.16 24.60 -28.21
N LEU A 750 1.41 25.00 -28.49
CA LEU A 750 2.00 24.86 -29.82
C LEU A 750 2.22 23.39 -30.20
N ALA A 751 2.24 22.48 -29.23
CA ALA A 751 2.36 21.03 -29.44
C ALA A 751 1.00 20.32 -29.65
N ASP A 752 -0.07 21.08 -29.86
CA ASP A 752 -1.38 20.53 -30.22
C ASP A 752 -1.30 19.78 -31.56
N SER A 753 -1.97 18.62 -31.64
CA SER A 753 -2.04 17.82 -32.86
C SER A 753 -2.85 18.51 -33.96
N ASP A 754 -3.78 19.40 -33.59
CA ASP A 754 -4.47 20.27 -34.54
C ASP A 754 -3.59 21.47 -34.86
N GLU A 755 -2.90 21.41 -36.00
CA GLU A 755 -1.99 22.48 -36.45
C GLU A 755 -2.70 23.83 -36.61
N ALA A 756 -4.01 23.85 -36.93
CA ALA A 756 -4.76 25.08 -37.03
C ALA A 756 -4.97 25.73 -35.65
N LYS A 757 -5.30 24.94 -34.62
CA LYS A 757 -5.35 25.42 -33.21
C LYS A 757 -3.98 25.88 -32.71
N ALA A 758 -2.93 25.11 -32.99
CA ALA A 758 -1.56 25.48 -32.64
C ALA A 758 -1.16 26.81 -33.28
N ARG A 759 -1.50 27.01 -34.58
CA ARG A 759 -1.21 28.24 -35.32
C ARG A 759 -2.01 29.44 -34.83
N GLN A 760 -3.30 29.26 -34.54
CA GLN A 760 -4.11 30.31 -33.94
C GLN A 760 -3.54 30.72 -32.58
N THR A 761 -3.09 29.75 -31.79
CA THR A 761 -2.44 30.00 -30.50
C THR A 761 -1.11 30.74 -30.68
N ALA A 762 -0.28 30.33 -31.64
CA ALA A 762 0.96 31.02 -31.99
C ALA A 762 0.71 32.49 -32.35
N SER A 763 -0.31 32.78 -33.17
CA SER A 763 -0.67 34.13 -33.57
C SER A 763 -1.06 35.00 -32.36
N ASN A 764 -1.90 34.44 -31.47
CA ASN A 764 -2.31 35.12 -30.25
C ASN A 764 -1.12 35.36 -29.30
N LEU A 765 -0.22 34.38 -29.17
CA LEU A 765 0.98 34.45 -28.34
C LEU A 765 1.94 35.55 -28.81
N VAL A 766 2.26 35.56 -30.10
CA VAL A 766 3.14 36.56 -30.72
C VAL A 766 2.57 37.96 -30.52
N ARG A 767 1.28 38.16 -30.84
CA ARG A 767 0.60 39.44 -30.64
C ARG A 767 0.62 39.87 -29.17
N SER A 768 0.25 38.99 -28.26
CA SER A 768 0.21 39.30 -26.82
C SER A 768 1.59 39.64 -26.27
N PHE A 769 2.65 38.99 -26.75
CA PHE A 769 4.01 39.33 -26.36
C PHE A 769 4.41 40.69 -26.94
N ASP A 770 4.19 40.94 -28.23
CA ASP A 770 4.60 42.19 -28.88
C ASP A 770 3.84 43.42 -28.35
N GLU A 771 2.60 43.25 -27.90
CA GLU A 771 1.78 44.30 -27.26
C GLU A 771 2.16 44.56 -25.79
N SER A 772 2.91 43.65 -25.16
CA SER A 772 3.33 43.79 -23.76
C SER A 772 4.59 44.67 -23.60
N GLU A 773 4.86 45.12 -22.38
CA GLU A 773 6.08 45.90 -22.08
C GLU A 773 7.34 45.07 -22.37
N GLN A 774 8.21 45.57 -23.24
CA GLN A 774 9.38 44.85 -23.76
C GLN A 774 10.59 44.97 -22.84
N ARG A 775 10.43 44.57 -21.57
CA ARG A 775 11.52 44.52 -20.58
C ARG A 775 11.77 43.09 -20.15
N GLU A 776 13.02 42.66 -20.20
CA GLU A 776 13.42 41.27 -19.95
C GLU A 776 12.94 40.77 -18.58
N GLU A 777 13.04 41.60 -17.55
CA GLU A 777 12.63 41.29 -16.18
C GLU A 777 11.11 41.09 -16.00
N LEU A 778 10.29 41.53 -16.95
CA LEU A 778 8.83 41.35 -16.92
C LEU A 778 8.39 40.05 -17.60
N HIS A 779 9.31 39.37 -18.29
CA HIS A 779 9.03 38.15 -19.03
C HIS A 779 9.72 36.95 -18.42
N HIS A 780 9.04 35.80 -18.44
CA HIS A 780 9.72 34.56 -18.12
C HIS A 780 10.85 34.30 -19.12
N ARG A 781 12.00 33.82 -18.64
CA ARG A 781 13.23 33.68 -19.43
C ARG A 781 13.07 32.76 -20.64
N LEU A 782 12.25 31.70 -20.55
CA LEU A 782 11.91 30.88 -21.71
C LEU A 782 11.16 31.68 -22.79
N THR A 783 10.20 32.51 -22.39
CA THR A 783 9.45 33.39 -23.29
C THR A 783 10.39 34.39 -23.96
N TRP A 784 11.21 35.09 -23.17
CA TRP A 784 12.18 36.04 -23.69
C TRP A 784 13.18 35.36 -24.64
N PHE A 785 13.62 34.15 -24.31
CA PHE A 785 14.49 33.36 -25.15
C PHE A 785 13.87 33.05 -26.52
N TRP A 786 12.62 32.59 -26.55
CA TRP A 786 11.91 32.28 -27.80
C TRP A 786 11.61 33.54 -28.63
N MET A 787 11.26 34.64 -27.97
CA MET A 787 10.74 35.83 -28.65
C MET A 787 11.79 36.87 -29.01
N LYS A 788 12.91 36.95 -28.28
CA LYS A 788 13.96 37.97 -28.47
C LYS A 788 15.37 37.39 -28.59
N THR A 789 15.77 36.48 -27.71
CA THR A 789 17.16 35.98 -27.67
C THR A 789 17.48 35.01 -28.79
N SER A 790 16.49 34.30 -29.33
CA SER A 790 16.65 33.31 -30.41
C SER A 790 15.94 33.79 -31.69
N PRO A 791 16.62 34.58 -32.55
CA PRO A 791 16.02 35.13 -33.77
C PRO A 791 15.42 34.05 -34.67
N ARG A 792 16.09 32.90 -34.78
CA ARG A 792 15.63 31.79 -35.62
C ARG A 792 14.32 31.18 -35.15
N VAL A 793 14.15 31.01 -33.83
CA VAL A 793 12.90 30.45 -33.29
C VAL A 793 11.76 31.44 -33.52
N ARG A 794 12.00 32.73 -33.29
CA ARG A 794 11.01 33.78 -33.54
C ARG A 794 10.63 33.89 -35.02
N GLU A 795 11.61 33.95 -35.93
CA GLU A 795 11.37 33.98 -37.38
C GLU A 795 10.55 32.79 -37.86
N GLN A 796 10.84 31.59 -37.33
CA GLN A 796 10.08 30.39 -37.65
C GLN A 796 8.69 30.41 -37.04
N LEU A 797 8.52 30.97 -35.85
CA LEU A 797 7.20 31.18 -35.23
C LEU A 797 6.34 32.12 -36.10
N ASP A 798 6.92 33.22 -36.59
CA ASP A 798 6.22 34.14 -37.49
C ASP A 798 5.87 33.47 -38.83
N ALA A 799 6.77 32.64 -39.37
CA ALA A 799 6.51 31.84 -40.57
C ALA A 799 5.40 30.80 -40.36
N PHE A 800 5.35 30.17 -39.17
CA PHE A 800 4.29 29.23 -38.78
C PHE A 800 2.93 29.94 -38.74
N VAL A 801 2.87 31.09 -38.06
CA VAL A 801 1.69 31.96 -38.02
C VAL A 801 1.24 32.35 -39.44
N SER A 802 2.18 32.62 -40.33
CA SER A 802 1.93 33.06 -41.71
C SER A 802 1.45 31.97 -42.66
N GLY A 803 1.39 30.69 -42.26
CA GLY A 803 0.91 29.64 -43.15
C GLY A 803 1.77 28.38 -43.21
N ARG A 804 3.05 28.50 -42.84
CA ARG A 804 4.04 27.46 -43.11
C ARG A 804 3.85 26.27 -42.15
N PRO A 805 3.90 25.01 -42.63
CA PRO A 805 3.72 23.85 -41.76
C PRO A 805 4.81 23.73 -40.69
N LEU A 806 4.44 23.31 -39.47
CA LEU A 806 5.39 23.17 -38.35
C LEU A 806 6.53 22.20 -38.69
N ALA A 807 6.22 21.11 -39.39
CA ALA A 807 7.22 20.12 -39.80
C ALA A 807 8.34 20.68 -40.70
N SER A 808 8.09 21.80 -41.39
CA SER A 808 9.07 22.47 -42.27
C SER A 808 9.94 23.52 -41.55
N LEU A 809 9.76 23.67 -40.24
CA LEU A 809 10.39 24.69 -39.40
C LEU A 809 11.24 24.01 -38.31
N PRO A 810 12.49 23.58 -38.61
CA PRO A 810 13.21 22.61 -37.77
C PRO A 810 13.51 23.10 -36.35
N GLU A 811 13.93 24.35 -36.17
CA GLU A 811 14.22 24.93 -34.86
C GLU A 811 12.96 25.08 -34.00
N LEU A 812 11.87 25.62 -34.58
CA LEU A 812 10.59 25.74 -33.87
C LEU A 812 10.01 24.36 -33.57
N HIS A 813 10.01 23.45 -34.53
CA HIS A 813 9.50 22.10 -34.37
C HIS A 813 10.24 21.35 -33.27
N ARG A 814 11.58 21.46 -33.20
CA ARG A 814 12.37 20.91 -32.09
C ARG A 814 11.92 21.51 -30.75
N ALA A 815 11.81 22.84 -30.66
CA ALA A 815 11.45 23.52 -29.42
C ALA A 815 10.03 23.15 -28.94
N VAL A 816 9.07 23.02 -29.87
CA VAL A 816 7.68 22.59 -29.59
C VAL A 816 7.63 21.13 -29.13
N ARG A 817 8.41 20.24 -29.74
CA ARG A 817 8.49 18.82 -29.35
C ARG A 817 8.93 18.64 -27.90
N GLU A 818 9.81 19.51 -27.41
CA GLU A 818 10.24 19.49 -26.00
C GLU A 818 9.06 19.73 -25.05
N LEU A 819 8.09 20.57 -25.43
CA LEU A 819 6.93 20.89 -24.59
C LEU A 819 5.87 19.77 -24.57
N SER A 820 5.95 18.79 -25.48
CA SER A 820 4.94 17.72 -25.64
C SER A 820 4.87 16.74 -24.47
N PHE A 821 5.91 16.68 -23.63
CA PHE A 821 6.01 15.73 -22.50
C PHE A 821 6.01 16.43 -21.13
N ILE A 822 5.58 17.69 -21.06
CA ILE A 822 5.50 18.40 -19.78
C ILE A 822 4.47 17.71 -18.86
N PRO A 823 4.88 17.23 -17.69
CA PRO A 823 3.96 16.64 -16.73
C PRO A 823 3.11 17.69 -16.05
N ILE A 824 1.86 17.33 -15.80
CA ILE A 824 0.91 18.12 -15.03
C ILE A 824 0.46 17.40 -13.76
N ALA A 825 0.78 16.11 -13.61
CA ALA A 825 0.44 15.32 -12.43
C ALA A 825 1.74 14.84 -11.75
N GLY A 826 1.97 15.27 -10.51
CA GLY A 826 3.07 14.75 -9.70
C GLY A 826 2.71 13.36 -9.18
N ALA A 827 3.50 12.34 -9.51
CA ALA A 827 3.43 11.06 -8.82
C ALA A 827 4.75 10.27 -8.97
N SER A 828 5.65 10.44 -8.02
CA SER A 828 6.84 9.59 -7.88
C SER A 828 6.48 8.15 -7.47
N ASN A 829 5.28 7.91 -6.91
CA ASN A 829 4.84 6.62 -6.37
C ASN A 829 3.49 6.07 -6.88
N GLY A 830 2.72 6.86 -7.64
CA GLY A 830 1.27 6.63 -7.85
C GLY A 830 0.82 6.09 -9.22
N LEU A 831 1.72 5.96 -10.21
CA LEU A 831 1.36 5.50 -11.57
C LEU A 831 0.73 4.10 -11.66
N ARG A 832 0.64 3.34 -10.56
CA ARG A 832 0.02 2.01 -10.55
C ARG A 832 -1.47 1.96 -10.20
N ASN A 833 -2.04 2.93 -9.47
CA ASN A 833 -3.35 2.71 -8.82
C ASN A 833 -4.39 3.84 -8.82
N GLN A 834 -4.07 5.10 -9.10
CA GLN A 834 -5.03 6.19 -8.84
C GLN A 834 -5.60 6.92 -10.07
N PHE A 835 -4.96 6.86 -11.24
CA PHE A 835 -5.55 7.46 -12.45
C PHE A 835 -6.51 6.54 -13.21
N CYS A 836 -6.38 5.22 -13.10
CA CYS A 836 -7.31 4.27 -13.73
C CYS A 836 -8.72 4.24 -13.10
N LYS A 837 -9.01 5.03 -12.06
CA LYS A 837 -10.37 5.12 -11.48
C LYS A 837 -11.10 6.42 -11.80
N TYR A 838 -10.42 7.41 -12.37
CA TYR A 838 -11.03 8.73 -12.63
C TYR A 838 -10.82 9.26 -14.05
N VAL A 839 -10.13 8.49 -14.90
CA VAL A 839 -10.00 8.79 -16.33
C VAL A 839 -10.14 7.48 -17.12
N SER A 840 -11.37 6.96 -17.11
CA SER A 840 -11.96 6.17 -18.19
C SER A 840 -13.21 6.95 -18.56
N LEU A 841 -13.04 7.99 -19.39
CA LEU A 841 -14.13 8.78 -19.95
C LEU A 841 -13.61 9.52 -21.21
N GLU A 842 -13.35 8.77 -22.27
CA GLU A 842 -13.62 9.16 -23.66
C GLU A 842 -14.73 8.30 -24.28
#